data_AF-H6BKJ8-F1
#
_entry.id   AF-H6BKJ8-F1
#
_cell.length_a   1.000
_cell.length_b   1.000
_cell.length_c   1.000
_cell.angle_alpha   90.00
_cell.angle_beta   90.00
_cell.angle_gamma   90.00
#
_symmetry.space_group_name_H-M   'P 1'
#
loop_
_entity.id
_entity.type
_entity.pdbx_description
1 polymer ?
#
loop_
_entity_poly.entity_id
_entity_poly.type
_entity_poly.pdbx_seq_one_letter_code
_entity_poly.pdbx_strand_id
1 'polypeptide(L)'
;MAAAAATTLAHQVPPMSLPPMPRVRPPRMLKGTVSPNTNPQPGGEFPEGLFWVQGKWRARGSNAAKNKRATQTRQAAKAPRHETHGLNIYAYRHIRTNQVIYSLTRTLENNKVLRQLVFHGKKTVPASVRRDMWTPYFSIHFPPTPAGALEGLFAFQKLRELSLQRQLSPPDDLIRVTQQDIDTVKSKLGSPADLQEAAVRDEQLAARIPKRGELLPKKLQAQRLMDQKATSVADAAFVLDWISSGPSPLDRMVEIEMNRVARHKDRTKKARRRIHAIRDEEAKKKDEIIRRASLALQDLDPEDRSRLPLPAGALRQLSMEHHGLVDGSKLVDIDQVAELKDAIKEWKGFINIDPNNFDEEEWNRRQYVVRAAEREAIKEWFEEHDTPTTESDSVWNRVSAKRESALKEFEADTKARQEQRHASRREEALKRAEEAATKEHEKRTAAGSNAPSLEQMIGQYKKDALEQFEQQEKQLAAEEQQKSRPDWADTREIKMFWADLNDGLFASAWPQNVIHGPLAPYGVAKALVRETEDRVIEELDDEADAGERTPRTLEVVTSKSVHVIGSGLEDGWLPSELNTIHKEPAPWSPRPADQDGTLAQQSAPDAATAEPAADQQDFGVYYEEPKKGMWARVRGMFGR
;
A
#
# COMPACT_ATOMS: atom_id res chain seq x y z
N MET A 1 -64.94 28.44 -24.85
CA MET A 1 -65.31 27.04 -25.15
C MET A 1 -64.71 26.52 -26.47
N ALA A 2 -64.57 27.33 -27.53
CA ALA A 2 -63.98 26.87 -28.81
C ALA A 2 -62.44 26.72 -28.82
N ALA A 3 -61.71 27.42 -27.94
CA ALA A 3 -60.24 27.37 -27.90
C ALA A 3 -59.67 26.10 -27.21
N ALA A 4 -60.46 25.41 -26.37
CA ALA A 4 -60.01 24.22 -25.65
C ALA A 4 -59.96 22.96 -26.53
N ALA A 5 -60.73 22.93 -27.63
CA ALA A 5 -60.79 21.79 -28.54
C ALA A 5 -59.58 21.70 -29.50
N ALA A 6 -58.87 22.80 -29.74
CA ALA A 6 -57.70 22.82 -30.62
C ALA A 6 -56.46 22.19 -29.97
N THR A 7 -56.33 22.27 -28.64
CA THR A 7 -55.18 21.70 -27.90
C THR A 7 -55.27 20.19 -27.66
N THR A 8 -56.48 19.59 -27.70
CA THR A 8 -56.63 18.15 -27.47
C THR A 8 -56.40 17.29 -28.71
N LEU A 9 -56.51 17.87 -29.92
CA LEU A 9 -56.27 17.14 -31.18
C LEU A 9 -54.79 16.98 -31.54
N ALA A 10 -53.88 17.76 -30.94
CA ALA A 10 -52.44 17.65 -31.21
C ALA A 10 -51.75 16.45 -30.52
N HIS A 11 -52.46 15.72 -29.64
CA HIS A 11 -51.89 14.59 -28.88
C HIS A 11 -52.34 13.20 -29.34
N GLN A 12 -53.15 13.08 -30.41
CA GLN A 12 -53.63 11.78 -30.90
C GLN A 12 -52.90 11.23 -32.12
N VAL A 13 -51.92 11.92 -32.68
CA VAL A 13 -51.04 11.31 -33.69
C VAL A 13 -49.91 10.62 -32.94
N PRO A 14 -49.87 9.26 -32.88
CA PRO A 14 -48.70 8.57 -32.35
C PRO A 14 -47.48 9.08 -33.15
N PRO A 15 -46.40 9.54 -32.51
CA PRO A 15 -45.25 10.04 -33.22
C PRO A 15 -44.80 8.93 -34.16
N MET A 16 -44.91 9.19 -35.47
CA MET A 16 -44.46 8.22 -36.47
C MET A 16 -43.02 7.86 -36.10
N SER A 17 -42.79 6.60 -35.78
CA SER A 17 -41.47 6.11 -35.44
C SER A 17 -40.61 6.26 -36.68
N LEU A 18 -39.88 7.38 -36.77
CA LEU A 18 -38.86 7.55 -37.78
C LEU A 18 -37.96 6.31 -37.66
N PRO A 19 -37.83 5.50 -38.73
CA PRO A 19 -36.97 4.33 -38.68
C PRO A 19 -35.59 4.82 -38.22
N PRO A 20 -34.95 4.15 -37.25
CA PRO A 20 -33.68 4.60 -36.72
C PRO A 20 -32.72 4.74 -37.89
N MET A 21 -32.36 5.99 -38.23
CA MET A 21 -31.43 6.24 -39.32
C MET A 21 -30.20 5.38 -39.05
N PRO A 22 -29.79 4.51 -39.99
CA PRO A 22 -28.61 3.70 -39.80
C PRO A 22 -27.48 4.67 -39.51
N ARG A 23 -26.90 4.59 -38.30
CA ARG A 23 -25.74 5.40 -37.95
C ARG A 23 -24.63 4.98 -38.90
N VAL A 24 -24.49 5.70 -40.02
CA VAL A 24 -23.42 5.53 -40.98
C VAL A 24 -22.15 5.77 -40.18
N ARG A 25 -21.49 4.68 -39.79
CA ARG A 25 -20.23 4.77 -39.09
C ARG A 25 -19.27 5.47 -40.06
N PRO A 26 -18.51 6.48 -39.63
CA PRO A 26 -17.50 7.08 -40.48
C PRO A 26 -16.63 5.97 -41.07
N PRO A 27 -16.23 6.06 -42.35
CA PRO A 27 -15.50 5.02 -43.04
C PRO A 27 -14.31 4.60 -42.18
N ARG A 28 -14.22 3.30 -41.86
CA ARG A 28 -13.07 2.76 -41.13
C ARG A 28 -11.84 3.03 -41.96
N MET A 29 -10.87 3.76 -41.40
CA MET A 29 -9.57 3.93 -42.01
C MET A 29 -8.97 2.56 -42.33
N LEU A 30 -8.35 2.42 -43.51
CA LEU A 30 -7.67 1.19 -43.91
C LEU A 30 -6.55 0.88 -42.91
N LYS A 31 -6.43 -0.38 -42.51
CA LYS A 31 -5.39 -0.83 -41.57
C LYS A 31 -4.02 -0.46 -42.13
N GLY A 32 -3.28 0.39 -41.42
CA GLY A 32 -1.96 0.89 -41.84
C GLY A 32 -1.94 2.35 -42.32
N THR A 33 -3.10 2.97 -42.59
CA THR A 33 -3.13 4.42 -42.86
C THR A 33 -2.91 5.21 -41.57
N VAL A 34 -1.87 6.04 -41.55
CA VAL A 34 -1.56 6.90 -40.41
C VAL A 34 -2.69 7.90 -40.24
N SER A 35 -3.21 8.04 -39.02
CA SER A 35 -4.26 9.02 -38.75
C SER A 35 -3.71 10.42 -39.04
N PRO A 36 -4.45 11.33 -39.71
CA PRO A 36 -4.01 12.72 -39.85
C PRO A 36 -3.77 13.39 -38.48
N ASN A 37 -4.36 12.85 -37.40
CA ASN A 37 -4.14 13.32 -36.04
C ASN A 37 -2.79 12.90 -35.43
N THR A 38 -2.02 12.04 -36.11
CA THR A 38 -0.71 11.53 -35.65
C THR A 38 0.47 12.15 -36.41
N ASN A 39 0.25 13.20 -37.21
CA ASN A 39 1.33 13.89 -37.89
C ASN A 39 2.32 14.51 -36.87
N PRO A 40 3.64 14.34 -37.07
CA PRO A 40 4.64 14.99 -36.22
C PRO A 40 4.50 16.50 -36.30
N GLN A 41 4.98 17.20 -35.27
CA GLN A 41 5.02 18.66 -35.28
C GLN A 41 5.92 19.13 -36.44
N PRO A 42 5.45 20.03 -37.32
CA PRO A 42 6.29 20.59 -38.36
C PRO A 42 7.42 21.40 -37.71
N GLY A 43 8.62 21.35 -38.29
CA GLY A 43 9.70 22.26 -37.92
C GLY A 43 9.41 23.68 -38.43
N GLY A 44 9.98 24.71 -37.77
CA GLY A 44 9.84 26.12 -38.13
C GLY A 44 9.31 27.01 -37.00
N GLU A 45 9.04 28.28 -37.31
CA GLU A 45 8.53 29.26 -36.35
C GLU A 45 7.14 28.88 -35.82
N PHE A 46 6.97 29.01 -34.50
CA PHE A 46 5.78 28.53 -33.82
C PHE A 46 4.75 29.64 -33.62
N PRO A 47 3.50 29.48 -34.08
CA PRO A 47 2.48 30.50 -33.89
C PRO A 47 2.15 30.67 -32.41
N GLU A 48 2.26 31.90 -31.90
CA GLU A 48 2.08 32.24 -30.49
C GLU A 48 0.68 31.83 -29.96
N GLY A 49 0.64 31.32 -28.73
CA GLY A 49 -0.61 30.90 -28.07
C GLY A 49 -1.29 29.62 -28.61
N LEU A 50 -0.73 28.99 -29.65
CA LEU A 50 -1.22 27.73 -30.21
C LEU A 50 -0.36 26.54 -29.75
N PHE A 51 -1.01 25.40 -29.55
CA PHE A 51 -0.38 24.14 -29.17
C PHE A 51 -0.59 23.07 -30.24
N TRP A 52 0.42 22.22 -30.44
CA TRP A 52 0.32 21.13 -31.39
C TRP A 52 -0.48 19.97 -30.79
N VAL A 53 -1.73 19.80 -31.25
CA VAL A 53 -2.67 18.81 -30.72
C VAL A 53 -3.42 18.12 -31.86
N GLN A 54 -3.27 16.79 -31.92
CA GLN A 54 -3.88 15.96 -32.97
C GLN A 54 -3.46 16.40 -34.38
N GLY A 55 -2.15 16.56 -34.61
CA GLY A 55 -1.59 16.89 -35.92
C GLY A 55 -1.92 18.28 -36.45
N LYS A 56 -2.40 19.20 -35.60
CA LYS A 56 -2.75 20.59 -35.96
C LYS A 56 -2.42 21.56 -34.83
N TRP A 57 -2.10 22.80 -35.18
CA TRP A 57 -2.04 23.93 -34.24
C TRP A 57 -3.45 24.26 -33.74
N ARG A 58 -3.63 24.31 -32.42
CA ARG A 58 -4.93 24.58 -31.78
C ARG A 58 -4.78 25.54 -30.62
N ALA A 59 -5.76 26.42 -30.44
CA ALA A 59 -5.81 27.32 -29.30
C ALA A 59 -5.93 26.54 -27.99
N ARG A 60 -5.35 27.10 -26.92
CA ARG A 60 -5.34 26.54 -25.55
C ARG A 60 -6.75 26.19 -25.04
N GLY A 61 -7.75 27.00 -25.40
CA GLY A 61 -9.15 26.82 -24.99
C GLY A 61 -9.92 25.74 -25.77
N SER A 62 -9.36 25.19 -26.84
CA SER A 62 -10.04 24.20 -27.69
C SER A 62 -10.33 22.89 -26.93
N ASN A 63 -11.44 22.22 -27.23
CA ASN A 63 -11.80 20.95 -26.60
C ASN A 63 -10.72 19.86 -26.79
N ALA A 64 -10.05 19.86 -27.94
CA ALA A 64 -8.92 18.97 -28.20
C ALA A 64 -7.73 19.26 -27.27
N ALA A 65 -7.36 20.54 -27.10
CA ALA A 65 -6.30 20.92 -26.16
C ALA A 65 -6.68 20.62 -24.70
N LYS A 66 -7.92 20.90 -24.30
CA LYS A 66 -8.46 20.55 -22.97
C LYS A 66 -8.40 19.05 -22.70
N ASN A 67 -8.82 18.23 -23.66
CA ASN A 67 -8.78 16.77 -23.55
C ASN A 67 -7.35 16.23 -23.49
N LYS A 68 -6.43 16.77 -24.31
CA LYS A 68 -5.01 16.40 -24.28
C LYS A 68 -4.38 16.79 -22.95
N ARG A 69 -4.65 18.00 -22.44
CA ARG A 69 -4.20 18.45 -21.12
C ARG A 69 -4.71 17.55 -20.02
N ALA A 70 -6.01 17.21 -20.02
CA ALA A 70 -6.58 16.31 -19.02
C ALA A 70 -5.97 14.91 -19.09
N THR A 71 -5.66 14.42 -20.28
CA THR A 71 -4.99 13.12 -20.47
C THR A 71 -3.55 13.16 -19.98
N GLN A 72 -2.79 14.20 -20.34
CA GLN A 72 -1.43 14.43 -19.86
C GLN A 72 -1.40 14.58 -18.34
N THR A 73 -2.36 15.31 -17.77
CA THR A 73 -2.51 15.46 -16.31
C THR A 73 -2.73 14.12 -15.63
N ARG A 74 -3.65 13.29 -16.15
CA ARG A 74 -3.88 11.94 -15.61
C ARG A 74 -2.65 11.04 -15.77
N GLN A 75 -1.91 11.16 -16.87
CA GLN A 75 -0.70 10.37 -17.13
C GLN A 75 0.46 10.79 -16.23
N ALA A 76 0.72 12.09 -16.12
CA ALA A 76 1.72 12.66 -15.24
C ALA A 76 1.39 12.38 -13.77
N ALA A 77 0.11 12.38 -13.38
CA ALA A 77 -0.27 12.00 -12.02
C ALA A 77 -0.15 10.49 -11.76
N LYS A 78 -0.38 9.66 -12.78
CA LYS A 78 -0.29 8.20 -12.66
C LYS A 78 1.15 7.70 -12.65
N ALA A 79 2.09 8.43 -13.27
CA ALA A 79 3.48 8.02 -13.39
C ALA A 79 4.23 7.92 -12.04
N PRO A 80 4.27 8.95 -11.18
CA PRO A 80 4.94 8.85 -9.87
C PRO A 80 4.22 7.85 -8.95
N ARG A 81 2.89 7.70 -9.09
CA ARG A 81 2.14 6.64 -8.39
C ARG A 81 2.55 5.21 -8.78
N HIS A 82 3.14 5.01 -9.96
CA HIS A 82 3.72 3.72 -10.35
C HIS A 82 5.09 3.49 -9.71
N GLU A 83 5.86 4.56 -9.46
CA GLU A 83 7.16 4.49 -8.79
C GLU A 83 6.97 4.26 -7.29
N THR A 84 6.10 5.02 -6.64
CA THR A 84 5.79 4.89 -5.20
C THR A 84 4.71 3.85 -4.89
N HIS A 85 4.45 2.93 -5.83
CA HIS A 85 3.34 2.00 -5.69
C HIS A 85 3.63 0.98 -4.59
N GLY A 86 2.78 0.94 -3.56
CA GLY A 86 2.95 0.03 -2.43
C GLY A 86 3.63 0.67 -1.22
N LEU A 87 4.33 1.80 -1.38
CA LEU A 87 4.95 2.48 -0.24
C LEU A 87 3.95 2.98 0.80
N ASN A 88 2.77 3.41 0.34
CA ASN A 88 1.76 4.02 1.19
C ASN A 88 0.41 3.31 1.02
N ILE A 89 -0.19 2.90 2.13
CA ILE A 89 -1.55 2.34 2.20
C ILE A 89 -2.42 3.30 2.99
N TYR A 90 -3.59 3.61 2.45
CA TYR A 90 -4.57 4.49 3.08
C TYR A 90 -5.85 3.72 3.36
N ALA A 91 -6.31 3.75 4.60
CA ALA A 91 -7.62 3.24 4.99
C ALA A 91 -8.61 4.40 5.14
N TYR A 92 -9.84 4.20 4.67
CA TYR A 92 -10.95 5.14 4.81
C TYR A 92 -12.12 4.44 5.47
N ARG A 93 -12.73 5.11 6.43
CA ARG A 93 -13.92 4.65 7.15
C ARG A 93 -15.14 5.41 6.67
N HIS A 94 -16.25 4.69 6.48
CA HIS A 94 -17.55 5.30 6.26
C HIS A 94 -18.13 5.77 7.60
N ILE A 95 -18.45 7.06 7.72
CA ILE A 95 -18.84 7.69 9.00
C ILE A 95 -20.03 6.99 9.67
N ARG A 96 -21.01 6.53 8.87
CA ARG A 96 -22.27 5.96 9.38
C ARG A 96 -22.29 4.45 9.54
N THR A 97 -21.54 3.72 8.73
CA THR A 97 -21.63 2.25 8.66
C THR A 97 -20.36 1.58 9.17
N ASN A 98 -19.32 2.36 9.46
CA ASN A 98 -18.01 1.88 9.89
C ASN A 98 -17.36 0.88 8.91
N GLN A 99 -17.81 0.83 7.65
CA GLN A 99 -17.14 0.09 6.59
C GLN A 99 -15.77 0.70 6.34
N VAL A 100 -14.75 -0.15 6.17
CA VAL A 100 -13.38 0.29 5.95
C VAL A 100 -12.93 -0.13 4.55
N ILE A 101 -12.27 0.78 3.85
CA ILE A 101 -11.79 0.58 2.48
C ILE A 101 -10.33 0.94 2.41
N TYR A 102 -9.56 0.09 1.75
CA TYR A 102 -8.13 0.28 1.56
C TYR A 102 -7.83 0.87 0.19
N SER A 103 -6.83 1.73 0.10
CA SER A 103 -6.38 2.34 -1.15
C SER A 103 -4.87 2.53 -1.13
N LEU A 104 -4.22 2.29 -2.28
CA LEU A 104 -2.81 2.63 -2.48
C LEU A 104 -2.62 4.10 -2.89
N THR A 105 -3.73 4.84 -3.02
CA THR A 105 -3.73 6.27 -3.35
C THR A 105 -4.52 7.05 -2.33
N ARG A 106 -4.05 8.26 -2.03
CA ARG A 106 -4.75 9.24 -1.18
C ARG A 106 -6.11 9.67 -1.71
N THR A 107 -6.33 9.55 -3.02
CA THR A 107 -7.64 9.83 -3.61
C THR A 107 -8.50 8.59 -3.70
N LEU A 108 -9.75 8.68 -3.22
CA LEU A 108 -10.76 7.63 -3.39
C LEU A 108 -11.29 7.57 -4.83
N GLU A 109 -10.91 6.52 -5.56
CA GLU A 109 -11.45 6.26 -6.90
C GLU A 109 -12.73 5.42 -6.84
N ASN A 110 -13.86 5.98 -7.34
CA ASN A 110 -15.18 5.33 -7.29
C ASN A 110 -15.16 3.86 -7.75
N ASN A 111 -14.45 3.55 -8.84
CA ASN A 111 -14.39 2.20 -9.41
C ASN A 111 -13.60 1.20 -8.53
N LYS A 112 -12.58 1.66 -7.80
CA LYS A 112 -11.79 0.81 -6.90
C LYS A 112 -12.49 0.59 -5.57
N VAL A 113 -13.15 1.63 -5.08
CA VAL A 113 -13.86 1.65 -3.80
C VAL A 113 -15.10 0.76 -3.84
N LEU A 114 -15.96 0.90 -4.86
CA LEU A 114 -17.19 0.10 -4.96
C LEU A 114 -16.93 -1.41 -5.10
N ARG A 115 -15.76 -1.81 -5.62
CA ARG A 115 -15.36 -3.23 -5.73
C ARG A 115 -14.99 -3.88 -4.40
N GLN A 116 -14.71 -3.08 -3.37
CA GLN A 116 -14.37 -3.58 -2.03
C GLN A 116 -15.62 -3.77 -1.16
N LEU A 117 -16.75 -3.15 -1.54
CA LEU A 117 -17.99 -3.23 -0.80
C LEU A 117 -18.79 -4.48 -1.23
N VAL A 118 -18.86 -5.47 -0.33
CA VAL A 118 -19.68 -6.67 -0.54
C VAL A 118 -21.15 -6.33 -0.31
N PHE A 119 -22.04 -6.96 -1.09
CA PHE A 119 -23.48 -6.77 -0.97
C PHE A 119 -24.03 -7.59 0.20
N HIS A 120 -24.51 -6.89 1.24
CA HIS A 120 -25.14 -7.50 2.43
C HIS A 120 -26.68 -7.32 2.45
N GLY A 121 -27.26 -6.77 1.38
CA GLY A 121 -28.69 -6.49 1.27
C GLY A 121 -29.02 -5.10 0.74
N LYS A 122 -30.31 -4.75 0.72
CA LYS A 122 -30.79 -3.46 0.19
C LYS A 122 -30.17 -2.29 0.97
N LYS A 123 -29.67 -1.27 0.26
CA LYS A 123 -29.04 -0.05 0.82
C LYS A 123 -27.71 -0.27 1.54
N THR A 124 -27.04 -1.42 1.35
CA THR A 124 -25.72 -1.69 1.96
C THR A 124 -24.57 -1.20 1.09
N VAL A 125 -24.74 -1.20 -0.23
CA VAL A 125 -23.76 -0.69 -1.21
C VAL A 125 -24.32 0.59 -1.85
N PRO A 126 -23.63 1.75 -1.74
CA PRO A 126 -24.04 2.99 -2.39
C PRO A 126 -23.83 2.92 -3.91
N ALA A 127 -24.63 3.66 -4.67
CA ALA A 127 -24.49 3.72 -6.14
C ALA A 127 -23.24 4.49 -6.59
N SER A 128 -22.78 5.45 -5.79
CA SER A 128 -21.56 6.23 -6.02
C SER A 128 -20.91 6.60 -4.68
N VAL A 129 -19.59 6.75 -4.70
CA VAL A 129 -18.82 7.18 -3.53
C VAL A 129 -19.08 8.66 -3.28
N ARG A 130 -19.63 8.95 -2.11
CA ARG A 130 -19.93 10.28 -1.60
C ARG A 130 -18.80 10.77 -0.69
N ARG A 131 -18.04 11.77 -1.12
CA ARG A 131 -16.81 12.22 -0.42
C ARG A 131 -17.05 12.65 1.03
N ASP A 132 -18.22 13.20 1.32
CA ASP A 132 -18.67 13.63 2.65
C ASP A 132 -18.88 12.49 3.65
N MET A 133 -19.11 11.27 3.15
CA MET A 133 -19.40 10.11 4.01
C MET A 133 -18.16 9.28 4.34
N TRP A 134 -17.01 9.61 3.75
CA TRP A 134 -15.76 8.87 3.92
C TRP A 134 -14.70 9.75 4.57
N THR A 135 -14.18 9.29 5.68
CA THR A 135 -13.07 9.93 6.40
C THR A 135 -11.87 8.98 6.39
N PRO A 136 -10.65 9.43 6.05
CA PRO A 136 -9.43 8.69 6.38
C PRO A 136 -9.45 8.17 7.82
N TYR A 137 -8.97 6.95 7.95
CA TYR A 137 -9.01 6.20 9.19
C TYR A 137 -7.60 6.03 9.75
N PHE A 138 -6.73 5.41 8.97
CA PHE A 138 -5.30 5.35 9.22
C PHE A 138 -4.53 5.29 7.90
N SER A 139 -3.24 5.58 7.95
CA SER A 139 -2.31 5.32 6.85
C SER A 139 -1.09 4.54 7.33
N ILE A 140 -0.57 3.67 6.48
CA ILE A 140 0.62 2.85 6.72
C ILE A 140 1.65 3.26 5.67
N HIS A 141 2.85 3.59 6.13
CA HIS A 141 3.97 4.03 5.32
C HIS A 141 5.15 3.09 5.52
N PHE A 142 5.57 2.48 4.42
CA PHE A 142 6.72 1.58 4.35
C PHE A 142 7.98 2.39 4.00
N PRO A 143 9.18 1.88 4.35
CA PRO A 143 10.41 2.54 3.97
C PRO A 143 10.47 2.68 2.43
N PRO A 144 11.01 3.80 1.89
CA PRO A 144 11.09 4.08 0.45
C PRO A 144 12.16 3.22 -0.26
N THR A 145 12.12 1.92 -0.01
CA THR A 145 13.00 0.91 -0.58
C THR A 145 12.17 0.01 -1.52
N PRO A 146 12.80 -0.68 -2.48
CA PRO A 146 12.08 -1.64 -3.33
C PRO A 146 11.48 -2.78 -2.50
N ALA A 147 12.10 -3.12 -1.36
CA ALA A 147 11.62 -4.05 -0.37
C ALA A 147 10.32 -3.55 0.30
N GLY A 148 10.34 -2.34 0.86
CA GLY A 148 9.18 -1.74 1.49
C GLY A 148 7.99 -1.60 0.53
N ALA A 149 8.24 -1.24 -0.73
CA ALA A 149 7.20 -1.19 -1.76
C ALA A 149 6.55 -2.56 -1.99
N LEU A 150 7.35 -3.64 -1.99
CA LEU A 150 6.85 -5.00 -2.13
C LEU A 150 6.02 -5.43 -0.91
N GLU A 151 6.53 -5.17 0.28
CA GLU A 151 5.84 -5.47 1.53
C GLU A 151 4.52 -4.75 1.67
N GLY A 152 4.45 -3.48 1.25
CA GLY A 152 3.19 -2.75 1.26
C GLY A 152 2.20 -3.23 0.20
N LEU A 153 2.65 -3.70 -0.97
CA LEU A 153 1.74 -4.37 -1.92
C LEU A 153 1.20 -5.69 -1.35
N PHE A 154 2.06 -6.46 -0.68
CA PHE A 154 1.66 -7.68 0.00
C PHE A 154 0.67 -7.39 1.13
N ALA A 155 0.96 -6.40 1.97
CA ALA A 155 0.09 -5.96 3.05
C ALA A 155 -1.27 -5.53 2.53
N PHE A 156 -1.30 -4.71 1.47
CA PHE A 156 -2.53 -4.26 0.83
C PHE A 156 -3.37 -5.42 0.29
N GLN A 157 -2.72 -6.42 -0.34
CA GLN A 157 -3.40 -7.62 -0.79
C GLN A 157 -4.01 -8.37 0.40
N LYS A 158 -3.24 -8.60 1.46
CA LYS A 158 -3.69 -9.37 2.64
C LYS A 158 -4.79 -8.68 3.43
N LEU A 159 -4.70 -7.37 3.65
CA LEU A 159 -5.76 -6.56 4.25
C LEU A 159 -7.09 -6.72 3.50
N ARG A 160 -7.04 -6.72 2.16
CA ARG A 160 -8.24 -6.90 1.34
C ARG A 160 -8.76 -8.33 1.35
N GLU A 161 -7.88 -9.33 1.34
CA GLU A 161 -8.24 -10.74 1.46
C GLU A 161 -8.92 -11.02 2.81
N LEU A 162 -8.35 -10.55 3.92
CA LEU A 162 -8.89 -10.71 5.27
C LEU A 162 -10.24 -9.99 5.43
N SER A 163 -10.34 -8.74 4.96
CA SER A 163 -11.59 -8.00 4.95
C SER A 163 -12.68 -8.71 4.15
N LEU A 164 -12.34 -9.31 3.01
CA LEU A 164 -13.28 -10.06 2.19
C LEU A 164 -13.69 -11.38 2.86
N GLN A 165 -12.72 -12.12 3.42
CA GLN A 165 -12.94 -13.38 4.11
C GLN A 165 -13.90 -13.19 5.29
N ARG A 166 -13.72 -12.14 6.10
CA ARG A 166 -14.62 -11.85 7.24
C ARG A 166 -16.05 -11.54 6.81
N GLN A 167 -16.23 -10.92 5.65
CA GLN A 167 -17.56 -10.63 5.11
C GLN A 167 -18.23 -11.87 4.50
N LEU A 168 -17.46 -12.75 3.85
CA LEU A 168 -17.99 -13.95 3.16
C LEU A 168 -18.15 -15.17 4.08
N SER A 169 -17.23 -15.34 5.03
CA SER A 169 -17.21 -16.40 6.03
C SER A 169 -16.98 -15.81 7.41
N PRO A 170 -17.95 -15.05 7.96
CA PRO A 170 -17.85 -14.51 9.30
C PRO A 170 -17.82 -15.62 10.35
N PRO A 171 -17.10 -15.44 11.47
CA PRO A 171 -17.18 -16.35 12.61
C PRO A 171 -18.60 -16.39 13.18
N ASP A 172 -18.97 -17.52 13.75
CA ASP A 172 -20.31 -17.77 14.31
C ASP A 172 -20.75 -16.69 15.31
N ASP A 173 -19.80 -16.14 16.09
CA ASP A 173 -20.06 -15.09 17.08
C ASP A 173 -20.57 -13.77 16.48
N LEU A 174 -20.21 -13.48 15.22
CA LEU A 174 -20.69 -12.29 14.49
C LEU A 174 -22.09 -12.50 13.90
N ILE A 175 -22.48 -13.75 13.68
CA ILE A 175 -23.78 -14.12 13.08
C ILE A 175 -24.82 -14.39 14.17
N ARG A 176 -24.40 -14.91 15.32
CA ARG A 176 -25.27 -15.30 16.42
C ARG A 176 -25.53 -14.14 17.38
N VAL A 177 -26.71 -14.17 17.99
CA VAL A 177 -27.14 -13.21 18.99
C VAL A 177 -26.27 -13.35 20.24
N THR A 178 -25.55 -12.29 20.58
CA THR A 178 -24.75 -12.19 21.81
C THR A 178 -25.59 -11.67 22.97
N GLN A 179 -25.09 -11.77 24.20
CA GLN A 179 -25.77 -11.20 25.37
C GLN A 179 -25.93 -9.67 25.24
N GLN A 180 -24.91 -8.99 24.69
CA GLN A 180 -24.94 -7.55 24.44
C GLN A 180 -26.05 -7.16 23.45
N ASP A 181 -26.31 -7.99 22.43
CA ASP A 181 -27.40 -7.76 21.48
C ASP A 181 -28.76 -7.86 22.18
N ILE A 182 -28.93 -8.86 23.05
CA ILE A 182 -30.15 -9.04 23.86
C ILE A 182 -30.38 -7.82 24.75
N ASP A 183 -29.33 -7.34 25.42
CA ASP A 183 -29.42 -6.20 26.32
C ASP A 183 -29.71 -4.90 25.55
N THR A 184 -29.16 -4.75 24.34
CA THR A 184 -29.46 -3.62 23.43
C THR A 184 -30.89 -3.66 22.90
N VAL A 185 -31.42 -4.86 22.63
CA VAL A 185 -32.82 -5.02 22.22
C VAL A 185 -33.75 -4.74 23.40
N LYS A 186 -33.42 -5.22 24.60
CA LYS A 186 -34.17 -4.94 25.84
C LYS A 186 -34.21 -3.46 26.16
N SER A 187 -33.08 -2.76 26.11
CA SER A 187 -33.01 -1.32 26.39
C SER A 187 -33.81 -0.46 25.40
N LYS A 188 -33.95 -0.90 24.14
CA LYS A 188 -34.81 -0.23 23.15
C LYS A 188 -36.29 -0.52 23.34
N LEU A 189 -36.65 -1.61 24.02
CA LEU A 189 -38.03 -2.01 24.23
C LEU A 189 -38.67 -1.34 25.46
N GLY A 190 -37.90 -0.83 26.41
CA GLY A 190 -38.41 -0.05 27.56
C GLY A 190 -37.59 -0.25 28.84
N SER A 191 -38.07 0.33 29.95
CA SER A 191 -37.49 0.09 31.29
C SER A 191 -37.64 -1.39 31.67
N PRO A 192 -36.74 -1.97 32.48
CA PRO A 192 -36.88 -3.35 32.95
C PRO A 192 -38.25 -3.66 33.58
N ALA A 193 -38.90 -2.67 34.22
CA ALA A 193 -40.25 -2.81 34.76
C ALA A 193 -41.32 -2.90 33.66
N ASP A 194 -41.23 -2.05 32.63
CA ASP A 194 -42.15 -2.08 31.48
C ASP A 194 -42.05 -3.40 30.72
N LEU A 195 -40.85 -3.97 30.64
CA LEU A 195 -40.64 -5.29 30.04
C LEU A 195 -41.31 -6.42 30.83
N GLN A 196 -41.32 -6.32 32.17
CA GLN A 196 -42.02 -7.30 33.01
C GLN A 196 -43.54 -7.17 32.84
N GLU A 197 -44.08 -5.95 32.85
CA GLU A 197 -45.51 -5.73 32.62
C GLU A 197 -45.94 -6.14 31.20
N ALA A 198 -45.12 -5.83 30.20
CA ALA A 198 -45.38 -6.19 28.81
C ALA A 198 -45.26 -7.70 28.58
N ALA A 199 -44.36 -8.39 29.27
CA ALA A 199 -44.27 -9.85 29.23
C ALA A 199 -45.50 -10.53 29.84
N VAL A 200 -46.10 -9.93 30.88
CA VAL A 200 -47.36 -10.43 31.48
C VAL A 200 -48.56 -10.15 30.56
N ARG A 201 -48.56 -9.01 29.84
CA ARG A 201 -49.67 -8.63 28.94
C ARG A 201 -49.61 -9.31 27.57
N ASP A 202 -48.42 -9.51 27.01
CA ASP A 202 -48.20 -9.90 25.62
C ASP A 202 -47.07 -10.95 25.51
N GLU A 203 -47.44 -12.24 25.52
CA GLU A 203 -46.49 -13.34 25.29
C GLU A 203 -45.73 -13.20 23.95
N GLN A 204 -46.32 -12.49 22.98
CA GLN A 204 -45.73 -12.20 21.68
C GLN A 204 -44.53 -11.24 21.75
N LEU A 205 -44.44 -10.38 22.77
CA LEU A 205 -43.30 -9.48 22.97
C LEU A 205 -42.08 -10.26 23.49
N ALA A 206 -42.30 -11.26 24.35
CA ALA A 206 -41.24 -12.17 24.77
C ALA A 206 -40.68 -12.97 23.58
N ALA A 207 -41.52 -13.34 22.61
CA ALA A 207 -41.09 -14.00 21.37
C ALA A 207 -40.30 -13.10 20.40
N ARG A 208 -40.34 -11.77 20.57
CA ARG A 208 -39.56 -10.83 19.75
C ARG A 208 -38.12 -10.67 20.23
N ILE A 209 -37.81 -11.04 21.46
CA ILE A 209 -36.45 -10.99 21.99
C ILE A 209 -35.73 -12.26 21.53
N PRO A 210 -34.69 -12.14 20.68
CA PRO A 210 -33.96 -13.30 20.19
C PRO A 210 -33.24 -14.02 21.34
N LYS A 211 -33.19 -15.36 21.30
CA LYS A 211 -32.47 -16.15 22.30
C LYS A 211 -30.98 -16.15 22.00
N ARG A 212 -30.16 -16.33 23.04
CA ARG A 212 -28.70 -16.45 22.91
C ARG A 212 -28.37 -17.61 21.97
N GLY A 213 -27.55 -17.36 20.95
CA GLY A 213 -27.13 -18.36 19.97
C GLY A 213 -28.05 -18.51 18.74
N GLU A 214 -29.22 -17.87 18.72
CA GLU A 214 -30.04 -17.77 17.51
C GLU A 214 -29.38 -16.89 16.45
N LEU A 215 -29.73 -17.12 15.17
CA LEU A 215 -29.22 -16.32 14.06
C LEU A 215 -29.79 -14.89 14.13
N LEU A 216 -28.91 -13.90 14.01
CA LEU A 216 -29.28 -12.51 14.06
C LEU A 216 -30.19 -12.13 12.86
N PRO A 217 -31.21 -11.27 13.03
CA PRO A 217 -32.03 -10.81 11.91
C PRO A 217 -31.16 -10.20 10.79
N LYS A 218 -31.46 -10.53 9.52
CA LYS A 218 -30.64 -10.15 8.35
C LYS A 218 -30.20 -8.67 8.32
N LYS A 219 -31.05 -7.75 8.80
CA LYS A 219 -30.74 -6.32 8.86
C LYS A 219 -29.65 -6.00 9.89
N LEU A 220 -29.75 -6.57 11.10
CA LEU A 220 -28.76 -6.40 12.16
C LEU A 220 -27.48 -7.15 11.81
N GLN A 221 -27.60 -8.34 11.22
CA GLN A 221 -26.47 -9.10 10.68
C GLN A 221 -25.68 -8.26 9.66
N ALA A 222 -26.37 -7.67 8.68
CA ALA A 222 -25.73 -6.79 7.70
C ALA A 222 -25.06 -5.58 8.37
N GLN A 223 -25.68 -4.96 9.37
CA GLN A 223 -25.07 -3.83 10.10
C GLN A 223 -23.79 -4.24 10.82
N ARG A 224 -23.81 -5.41 11.49
CA ARG A 224 -22.65 -5.93 12.22
C ARG A 224 -21.51 -6.34 11.29
N LEU A 225 -21.81 -6.94 10.13
CA LEU A 225 -20.82 -7.28 9.10
C LEU A 225 -20.24 -6.04 8.39
N MET A 226 -21.02 -4.95 8.31
CA MET A 226 -20.54 -3.68 7.76
C MET A 226 -19.63 -2.93 8.75
N ASP A 227 -19.75 -3.15 10.06
CA ASP A 227 -18.88 -2.54 11.04
C ASP A 227 -17.50 -3.20 11.03
N GLN A 228 -16.57 -2.54 10.35
CA GLN A 228 -15.22 -3.03 10.12
C GLN A 228 -14.17 -2.22 10.87
N LYS A 229 -14.58 -1.32 11.76
CA LYS A 229 -13.68 -0.36 12.39
C LYS A 229 -12.61 -1.06 13.23
N ALA A 230 -13.01 -1.84 14.22
CA ALA A 230 -12.07 -2.56 15.09
C ALA A 230 -11.38 -3.71 14.36
N THR A 231 -12.12 -4.42 13.50
CA THR A 231 -11.62 -5.59 12.78
C THR A 231 -10.51 -5.20 11.79
N SER A 232 -10.65 -4.09 11.05
CA SER A 232 -9.60 -3.59 10.14
C SER A 232 -8.29 -3.21 10.86
N VAL A 233 -8.37 -2.76 12.11
CA VAL A 233 -7.18 -2.48 12.94
C VAL A 233 -6.50 -3.77 13.36
N ALA A 234 -7.28 -4.75 13.82
CA ALA A 234 -6.75 -6.09 14.12
C ALA A 234 -6.14 -6.75 12.88
N ASP A 235 -6.72 -6.55 11.69
CA ASP A 235 -6.14 -7.01 10.41
C ASP A 235 -4.81 -6.34 10.12
N ALA A 236 -4.70 -5.03 10.34
CA ALA A 236 -3.46 -4.29 10.14
C ALA A 236 -2.36 -4.79 11.09
N ALA A 237 -2.65 -4.92 12.38
CA ALA A 237 -1.70 -5.46 13.34
C ALA A 237 -1.24 -6.87 12.96
N PHE A 238 -2.17 -7.77 12.63
CA PHE A 238 -1.86 -9.14 12.21
C PHE A 238 -1.00 -9.19 10.94
N VAL A 239 -1.31 -8.37 9.93
CA VAL A 239 -0.56 -8.35 8.67
C VAL A 239 0.83 -7.75 8.86
N LEU A 240 0.97 -6.70 9.67
CA LEU A 240 2.27 -6.10 9.97
C LEU A 240 3.13 -7.03 10.83
N ASP A 241 2.53 -7.75 11.77
CA ASP A 241 3.21 -8.78 12.55
C ASP A 241 3.70 -9.94 11.65
N TRP A 242 2.87 -10.38 10.70
CA TRP A 242 3.27 -11.36 9.69
C TRP A 242 4.45 -10.85 8.83
N ILE A 243 4.45 -9.58 8.42
CA ILE A 243 5.57 -9.01 7.66
C ILE A 243 6.83 -8.96 8.51
N SER A 244 6.72 -8.53 9.76
CA SER A 244 7.84 -8.31 10.67
C SER A 244 8.51 -9.62 11.10
N SER A 245 7.70 -10.65 11.37
CA SER A 245 8.15 -12.02 11.67
C SER A 245 8.49 -12.84 10.41
N GLY A 246 8.15 -12.32 9.23
CA GLY A 246 8.38 -12.97 7.94
C GLY A 246 9.86 -13.08 7.57
N PRO A 247 10.17 -13.72 6.42
CA PRO A 247 11.51 -13.67 5.86
C PRO A 247 11.87 -12.23 5.57
N SER A 248 13.16 -11.89 5.64
CA SER A 248 13.55 -10.50 5.48
C SER A 248 13.06 -9.92 4.15
N PRO A 249 12.74 -8.62 4.10
CA PRO A 249 12.27 -7.99 2.87
C PRO A 249 13.21 -8.27 1.68
N LEU A 250 14.51 -8.26 1.94
CA LEU A 250 15.56 -8.61 0.97
C LEU A 250 15.45 -10.08 0.54
N ASP A 251 15.35 -11.02 1.48
CA ASP A 251 15.23 -12.44 1.17
C ASP A 251 14.01 -12.73 0.30
N ARG A 252 12.87 -12.07 0.56
CA ARG A 252 11.67 -12.18 -0.28
C ARG A 252 11.94 -11.70 -1.71
N MET A 253 12.65 -10.59 -1.88
CA MET A 253 12.99 -10.09 -3.20
C MET A 253 13.96 -11.03 -3.93
N VAL A 254 14.96 -11.58 -3.22
CA VAL A 254 15.87 -12.60 -3.76
C VAL A 254 15.09 -13.85 -4.15
N GLU A 255 14.17 -14.31 -3.31
CA GLU A 255 13.30 -15.45 -3.57
C GLU A 255 12.49 -15.24 -4.86
N ILE A 256 11.94 -14.04 -5.07
CA ILE A 256 11.17 -13.70 -6.27
C ILE A 256 12.06 -13.75 -7.52
N GLU A 257 13.28 -13.23 -7.48
CA GLU A 257 14.19 -13.28 -8.63
C GLU A 257 14.70 -14.70 -8.89
N MET A 258 15.04 -15.47 -7.85
CA MET A 258 15.40 -16.89 -7.97
C MET A 258 14.24 -17.71 -8.56
N ASN A 259 13.01 -17.51 -8.06
CA ASN A 259 11.81 -18.13 -8.61
C ASN A 259 11.56 -17.73 -10.07
N ARG A 260 11.93 -16.51 -10.48
CA ARG A 260 11.85 -16.08 -11.90
C ARG A 260 12.88 -16.79 -12.77
N VAL A 261 14.10 -17.01 -12.26
CA VAL A 261 15.17 -17.74 -12.95
C VAL A 261 14.81 -19.22 -13.09
N ALA A 262 14.36 -19.88 -12.03
CA ALA A 262 13.84 -21.26 -12.04
C ALA A 262 12.76 -21.43 -13.11
N ARG A 263 11.69 -20.63 -13.02
CA ARG A 263 10.61 -20.62 -14.01
C ARG A 263 11.09 -20.33 -15.43
N HIS A 264 12.19 -19.61 -15.62
CA HIS A 264 12.74 -19.33 -16.95
C HIS A 264 13.41 -20.57 -17.56
N LYS A 265 14.06 -21.42 -16.75
CA LYS A 265 14.68 -22.68 -17.17
C LYS A 265 13.65 -23.69 -17.65
N ASP A 266 12.60 -23.91 -16.86
CA ASP A 266 11.49 -24.83 -17.19
C ASP A 266 10.71 -24.45 -18.46
N ARG A 267 10.80 -23.20 -18.91
CA ARG A 267 10.00 -22.70 -20.03
C ARG A 267 10.55 -23.13 -21.38
N THR A 268 9.63 -23.56 -22.24
CA THR A 268 9.89 -23.81 -23.67
C THR A 268 10.44 -22.57 -24.39
N LYS A 269 11.22 -22.76 -25.47
CA LYS A 269 11.77 -21.67 -26.31
C LYS A 269 10.71 -20.68 -26.79
N LYS A 270 9.49 -21.15 -27.11
CA LYS A 270 8.36 -20.30 -27.51
C LYS A 270 7.84 -19.45 -26.36
N ALA A 271 7.73 -20.01 -25.16
CA ALA A 271 7.37 -19.26 -23.96
C ALA A 271 8.43 -18.19 -23.65
N ARG A 272 9.73 -18.54 -23.71
CA ARG A 272 10.83 -17.58 -23.52
C ARG A 272 10.75 -16.40 -24.49
N ARG A 273 10.55 -16.65 -25.79
CA ARG A 273 10.35 -15.59 -26.81
C ARG A 273 9.19 -14.65 -26.47
N ARG A 274 8.05 -15.21 -26.03
CA ARG A 274 6.89 -14.40 -25.61
C ARG A 274 7.22 -13.52 -24.41
N ILE A 275 7.97 -14.06 -23.44
CA ILE A 275 8.37 -13.31 -22.24
C ILE A 275 9.38 -12.22 -22.58
N HIS A 276 10.35 -12.47 -23.45
CA HIS A 276 11.24 -11.42 -23.94
C HIS A 276 10.46 -10.30 -24.63
N ALA A 277 9.50 -10.62 -25.51
CA ALA A 277 8.64 -9.61 -26.11
C ALA A 277 7.84 -8.82 -25.06
N ILE A 278 7.30 -9.49 -24.03
CA ILE A 278 6.63 -8.82 -22.90
C ILE A 278 7.61 -7.93 -22.13
N ARG A 279 8.85 -8.36 -21.89
CA ARG A 279 9.89 -7.56 -21.22
C ARG A 279 10.26 -6.33 -22.03
N ASP A 280 10.40 -6.46 -23.35
CA ASP A 280 10.67 -5.34 -24.24
C ASP A 280 9.50 -4.34 -24.23
N GLU A 281 8.25 -4.84 -24.21
CA GLU A 281 7.06 -4.00 -24.04
C GLU A 281 6.99 -3.35 -22.65
N GLU A 282 7.36 -4.07 -21.59
CA GLU A 282 7.42 -3.55 -20.22
C GLU A 282 8.52 -2.50 -20.07
N ALA A 283 9.69 -2.70 -20.68
CA ALA A 283 10.77 -1.71 -20.74
C ALA A 283 10.29 -0.45 -21.44
N LYS A 284 9.68 -0.57 -22.64
CA LYS A 284 9.07 0.56 -23.35
C LYS A 284 8.00 1.28 -22.53
N LYS A 285 7.17 0.53 -21.80
CA LYS A 285 6.16 1.11 -20.89
C LYS A 285 6.81 1.81 -19.69
N LYS A 286 7.90 1.27 -19.13
CA LYS A 286 8.67 1.90 -18.05
C LYS A 286 9.31 3.19 -18.55
N ASP A 287 9.93 3.18 -19.73
CA ASP A 287 10.50 4.39 -20.34
C ASP A 287 9.40 5.43 -20.62
N GLU A 288 8.21 4.99 -21.05
CA GLU A 288 7.05 5.88 -21.22
C GLU A 288 6.56 6.45 -19.87
N ILE A 289 6.58 5.64 -18.80
CA ILE A 289 6.24 6.10 -17.44
C ILE A 289 7.27 7.12 -16.95
N ILE A 290 8.56 6.84 -17.12
CA ILE A 290 9.65 7.77 -16.75
C ILE A 290 9.50 9.07 -17.53
N ARG A 291 9.23 9.00 -18.84
CA ARG A 291 8.96 10.18 -19.68
C ARG A 291 7.72 10.94 -19.23
N ARG A 292 6.68 10.25 -18.73
CA ARG A 292 5.46 10.90 -18.19
C ARG A 292 5.70 11.49 -16.80
N ALA A 293 6.53 10.86 -15.97
CA ALA A 293 6.94 11.40 -14.68
C ALA A 293 7.79 12.65 -14.88
N SER A 294 8.67 12.65 -15.88
CA SER A 294 9.48 13.81 -16.23
C SER A 294 8.64 15.02 -16.67
N LEU A 295 7.40 14.81 -17.16
CA LEU A 295 6.45 15.92 -17.42
C LEU A 295 6.03 16.67 -16.15
N ALA A 296 6.10 16.02 -14.98
CA ALA A 296 5.80 16.65 -13.70
C ALA A 296 7.05 17.21 -13.02
N LEU A 297 8.22 16.62 -13.28
CA LEU A 297 9.48 16.91 -12.59
C LEU A 297 10.39 17.91 -13.30
N GLN A 298 10.44 17.89 -14.64
CA GLN A 298 11.41 18.69 -15.42
C GLN A 298 10.79 19.99 -15.91
N ASP A 299 11.64 21.02 -16.03
CA ASP A 299 11.33 22.21 -16.81
C ASP A 299 11.05 21.79 -18.25
N LEU A 300 9.84 22.12 -18.72
CA LEU A 300 9.48 21.88 -20.11
C LEU A 300 10.41 22.71 -20.97
N ASP A 301 11.10 22.05 -21.90
CA ASP A 301 11.80 22.75 -22.98
C ASP A 301 10.80 23.73 -23.62
N PRO A 302 11.07 25.05 -23.58
CA PRO A 302 10.15 26.06 -24.12
C PRO A 302 9.86 25.83 -25.61
N GLU A 303 10.72 25.07 -26.31
CA GLU A 303 10.55 24.71 -27.71
C GLU A 303 9.52 23.56 -27.92
N ASP A 304 9.29 22.68 -26.93
CA ASP A 304 8.36 21.54 -27.06
C ASP A 304 6.89 21.94 -26.78
N ARG A 305 6.29 22.71 -27.71
CA ARG A 305 4.86 23.09 -27.70
C ARG A 305 3.89 21.91 -27.88
N SER A 306 4.38 20.68 -28.01
CA SER A 306 3.55 19.49 -28.00
C SER A 306 3.10 19.10 -26.58
N ARG A 307 3.80 19.58 -25.56
CA ARG A 307 3.51 19.33 -24.14
C ARG A 307 2.74 20.51 -23.55
N LEU A 308 1.61 20.21 -22.89
CA LEU A 308 0.84 21.25 -22.21
C LEU A 308 1.28 21.29 -20.75
N PRO A 309 1.49 22.50 -20.18
CA PRO A 309 1.82 22.62 -18.77
C PRO A 309 0.69 22.05 -17.91
N LEU A 310 1.07 21.33 -16.86
CA LEU A 310 0.13 20.79 -15.90
C LEU A 310 -0.65 21.94 -15.23
N PRO A 311 -1.94 21.76 -14.95
CA PRO A 311 -2.68 22.76 -14.18
C PRO A 311 -2.14 22.81 -12.76
N ALA A 312 -2.05 24.00 -12.17
CA ALA A 312 -1.56 24.20 -10.80
C ALA A 312 -2.28 23.30 -9.78
N GLY A 313 -3.59 23.09 -9.95
CA GLY A 313 -4.35 22.17 -9.10
C GLY A 313 -3.88 20.70 -9.17
N ALA A 314 -3.37 20.24 -10.32
CA ALA A 314 -2.82 18.90 -10.43
C ALA A 314 -1.40 18.79 -9.85
N LEU A 315 -0.59 19.84 -10.01
CA LEU A 315 0.73 19.91 -9.36
C LEU A 315 0.59 19.93 -7.84
N ARG A 316 -0.33 20.74 -7.31
CA ARG A 316 -0.71 20.72 -5.88
C ARG A 316 -1.19 19.34 -5.46
N GLN A 317 -2.03 18.69 -6.26
CA GLN A 317 -2.46 17.32 -5.96
C GLN A 317 -1.28 16.33 -5.90
N LEU A 318 -0.33 16.43 -6.82
CA LEU A 318 0.85 15.56 -6.83
C LEU A 318 1.80 15.86 -5.68
N SER A 319 2.03 17.13 -5.37
CA SER A 319 2.75 17.58 -4.19
C SER A 319 2.14 17.00 -2.91
N MET A 320 0.83 17.08 -2.74
CA MET A 320 0.14 16.49 -1.59
C MET A 320 0.18 14.95 -1.54
N GLU A 321 0.34 14.28 -2.67
CA GLU A 321 0.38 12.82 -2.76
C GLU A 321 1.78 12.25 -2.54
N HIS A 322 2.81 12.99 -2.93
CA HIS A 322 4.20 12.53 -2.94
C HIS A 322 5.13 13.36 -2.04
N HIS A 323 4.60 14.31 -1.28
CA HIS A 323 5.35 15.20 -0.39
C HIS A 323 6.39 16.08 -1.11
N GLY A 324 6.19 16.38 -2.39
CA GLY A 324 7.09 17.27 -3.14
C GLY A 324 6.74 18.75 -2.99
N LEU A 325 7.73 19.64 -3.16
CA LEU A 325 7.55 21.09 -3.21
C LEU A 325 7.12 21.53 -4.62
N VAL A 326 6.15 22.46 -4.71
CA VAL A 326 5.75 23.04 -6.00
C VAL A 326 6.55 24.32 -6.24
N ASP A 327 7.43 24.30 -7.22
CA ASP A 327 8.18 25.46 -7.69
C ASP A 327 7.62 25.88 -9.05
N GLY A 328 6.87 26.99 -9.09
CA GLY A 328 6.19 27.47 -10.30
C GLY A 328 5.29 26.42 -10.98
N SER A 329 5.75 25.85 -12.09
CA SER A 329 5.02 24.84 -12.87
C SER A 329 5.59 23.42 -12.77
N LYS A 330 6.51 23.17 -11.84
CA LYS A 330 7.16 21.87 -11.62
C LYS A 330 7.01 21.39 -10.18
N LEU A 331 7.20 20.09 -10.01
CA LEU A 331 7.30 19.43 -8.73
C LEU A 331 8.78 19.12 -8.47
N VAL A 332 9.31 19.68 -7.39
CA VAL A 332 10.71 19.60 -6.95
C VAL A 332 10.77 18.79 -5.64
N ASP A 333 11.92 18.17 -5.36
CA ASP A 333 12.22 17.48 -4.10
C ASP A 333 11.17 16.43 -3.69
N ILE A 334 11.01 15.37 -4.51
CA ILE A 334 10.25 14.19 -4.10
C ILE A 334 11.21 13.20 -3.45
N ASP A 335 11.54 13.41 -2.17
CA ASP A 335 12.57 12.66 -1.43
C ASP A 335 12.37 11.14 -1.54
N GLN A 336 11.14 10.66 -1.34
CA GLN A 336 10.79 9.23 -1.43
C GLN A 336 11.11 8.61 -2.80
N VAL A 337 11.03 9.39 -3.89
CA VAL A 337 11.28 8.88 -5.25
C VAL A 337 12.77 8.84 -5.55
N ALA A 338 13.54 9.80 -5.03
CA ALA A 338 14.99 9.81 -5.18
C ALA A 338 15.61 8.63 -4.42
N GLU A 339 15.28 8.48 -3.13
CA GLU A 339 15.75 7.38 -2.28
C GLU A 339 15.39 6.01 -2.87
N LEU A 340 14.17 5.85 -3.37
CA LEU A 340 13.74 4.60 -4.01
C LEU A 340 14.52 4.31 -5.30
N LYS A 341 14.89 5.33 -6.08
CA LYS A 341 15.70 5.14 -7.30
C LYS A 341 17.12 4.68 -6.97
N ASP A 342 17.72 5.24 -5.93
CA ASP A 342 19.04 4.86 -5.47
C ASP A 342 19.04 3.44 -4.89
N ALA A 343 18.06 3.12 -4.05
CA ALA A 343 17.88 1.76 -3.52
C ALA A 343 17.62 0.72 -4.63
N ILE A 344 16.88 1.08 -5.70
CA ILE A 344 16.71 0.21 -6.88
C ILE A 344 18.02 0.01 -7.64
N LYS A 345 18.87 1.04 -7.73
CA LYS A 345 20.17 0.95 -8.40
C LYS A 345 21.11 0.02 -7.63
N GLU A 346 21.19 0.18 -6.30
CA GLU A 346 21.94 -0.71 -5.41
C GLU A 346 21.43 -2.14 -5.49
N TRP A 347 20.11 -2.33 -5.43
CA TRP A 347 19.48 -3.65 -5.58
C TRP A 347 19.88 -4.36 -6.88
N LYS A 348 19.85 -3.64 -8.01
CA LYS A 348 20.25 -4.20 -9.32
C LYS A 348 21.73 -4.54 -9.38
N GLY A 349 22.58 -3.84 -8.63
CA GLY A 349 23.99 -4.18 -8.47
C GLY A 349 24.18 -5.43 -7.62
N PHE A 350 23.39 -5.58 -6.56
CA PHE A 350 23.41 -6.72 -5.65
C PHE A 350 22.92 -8.01 -6.32
N ILE A 351 21.80 -7.95 -7.05
CA ILE A 351 21.27 -9.10 -7.79
C ILE A 351 21.96 -9.24 -9.14
N ASN A 352 23.03 -10.03 -9.12
CA ASN A 352 23.58 -10.64 -10.31
C ASN A 352 23.45 -12.17 -10.19
N ILE A 353 22.27 -12.70 -10.51
CA ILE A 353 22.01 -14.13 -10.54
C ILE A 353 22.24 -14.64 -11.96
N ASP A 354 23.33 -15.37 -12.16
CA ASP A 354 23.61 -16.01 -13.43
C ASP A 354 22.65 -17.18 -13.67
N PRO A 355 21.81 -17.13 -14.72
CA PRO A 355 20.87 -18.21 -14.99
C PRO A 355 21.59 -19.52 -15.32
N ASN A 356 22.84 -19.48 -15.77
CA ASN A 356 23.59 -20.70 -16.09
C ASN A 356 24.08 -21.44 -14.85
N ASN A 357 24.45 -20.72 -13.78
CA ASN A 357 24.98 -21.30 -12.54
C ASN A 357 23.90 -21.66 -11.50
N PHE A 358 22.64 -21.27 -11.75
CA PHE A 358 21.54 -21.52 -10.80
C PHE A 358 21.17 -23.02 -10.69
N ASP A 359 21.36 -23.65 -9.54
CA ASP A 359 20.87 -25.02 -9.28
C ASP A 359 19.37 -24.98 -8.91
N GLU A 360 18.53 -25.38 -9.87
CA GLU A 360 17.08 -25.37 -9.72
C GLU A 360 16.55 -26.44 -8.75
N GLU A 361 17.20 -27.60 -8.69
CA GLU A 361 16.77 -28.67 -7.80
C GLU A 361 17.05 -28.30 -6.34
N GLU A 362 18.24 -27.77 -6.06
CA GLU A 362 18.61 -27.31 -4.72
C GLU A 362 17.67 -26.19 -4.25
N TRP A 363 17.37 -25.22 -5.11
CA TRP A 363 16.43 -24.15 -4.82
C TRP A 363 15.02 -24.68 -4.50
N ASN A 364 14.50 -25.60 -5.31
CA ASN A 364 13.17 -26.18 -5.10
C ASN A 364 13.12 -27.00 -3.80
N ARG A 365 14.20 -27.73 -3.45
CA ARG A 365 14.31 -28.45 -2.18
C ARG A 365 14.32 -27.48 -1.00
N ARG A 366 15.11 -26.40 -1.07
CA ARG A 366 15.13 -25.34 -0.05
C ARG A 366 13.73 -24.78 0.20
N GLN A 367 13.00 -24.45 -0.86
CA GLN A 367 11.64 -23.92 -0.80
C GLN A 367 10.64 -24.93 -0.21
N TYR A 368 10.79 -26.21 -0.53
CA TYR A 368 9.95 -27.26 0.04
C TYR A 368 10.16 -27.39 1.55
N VAL A 369 11.41 -27.46 2.00
CA VAL A 369 11.78 -27.56 3.42
C VAL A 369 11.23 -26.37 4.21
N VAL A 370 11.42 -25.15 3.70
CA VAL A 370 10.87 -23.92 4.30
C VAL A 370 9.35 -24.00 4.45
N ARG A 371 8.63 -24.33 3.36
CA ARG A 371 7.15 -24.37 3.40
C ARG A 371 6.62 -25.51 4.26
N ALA A 372 7.34 -26.62 4.36
CA ALA A 372 6.96 -27.73 5.24
C ALA A 372 7.07 -27.29 6.71
N ALA A 373 8.21 -26.71 7.09
CA ALA A 373 8.45 -26.19 8.45
C ALA A 373 7.44 -25.11 8.84
N GLU A 374 7.12 -24.17 7.93
CA GLU A 374 6.10 -23.14 8.18
C GLU A 374 4.71 -23.74 8.41
N ARG A 375 4.30 -24.75 7.63
CA ARG A 375 3.00 -25.41 7.79
C ARG A 375 2.91 -26.20 9.09
N GLU A 376 3.98 -26.88 9.47
CA GLU A 376 4.04 -27.62 10.73
C GLU A 376 3.96 -26.68 11.92
N ALA A 377 4.71 -25.56 11.89
CA ALA A 377 4.64 -24.55 12.95
C ALA A 377 3.24 -23.94 13.09
N ILE A 378 2.57 -23.62 11.98
CA ILE A 378 1.19 -23.12 12.00
C ILE A 378 0.25 -24.17 12.60
N LYS A 379 0.39 -25.43 12.17
CA LYS A 379 -0.46 -26.52 12.64
C LYS A 379 -0.31 -26.74 14.14
N GLU A 380 0.91 -26.84 14.65
CA GLU A 380 1.19 -27.00 16.08
C GLU A 380 0.65 -25.83 16.90
N TRP A 381 0.82 -24.59 16.41
CA TRP A 381 0.29 -23.43 17.11
C TRP A 381 -1.24 -23.51 17.28
N PHE A 382 -1.97 -23.88 16.24
CA PHE A 382 -3.44 -24.02 16.30
C PHE A 382 -3.90 -25.25 17.10
N GLU A 383 -3.09 -26.31 17.22
CA GLU A 383 -3.39 -27.45 18.09
C GLU A 383 -3.21 -27.12 19.58
N GLU A 384 -2.27 -26.23 19.91
CA GLU A 384 -2.07 -25.75 21.29
C GLU A 384 -3.06 -24.65 21.70
N HIS A 385 -3.49 -23.82 20.73
CA HIS A 385 -4.32 -22.65 20.97
C HIS A 385 -5.72 -22.85 20.35
N ASP A 386 -6.57 -23.61 21.05
CA ASP A 386 -8.01 -23.77 20.72
C ASP A 386 -8.76 -22.43 20.71
N THR A 387 -8.23 -21.44 21.43
CA THR A 387 -8.68 -20.04 21.36
C THR A 387 -7.47 -19.14 21.18
N PRO A 388 -7.55 -18.06 20.38
CA PRO A 388 -6.46 -17.09 20.26
C PRO A 388 -6.31 -16.36 21.60
N THR A 389 -5.50 -16.92 22.51
CA THR A 389 -5.16 -16.29 23.77
C THR A 389 -4.22 -15.12 23.51
N THR A 390 -4.42 -14.06 24.28
CA THR A 390 -3.94 -12.70 23.97
C THR A 390 -2.52 -12.41 24.44
N GLU A 391 -1.82 -13.35 25.09
CA GLU A 391 -0.79 -12.92 26.07
C GLU A 391 0.64 -13.48 25.98
N SER A 392 1.05 -14.31 25.02
CA SER A 392 2.50 -14.64 25.01
C SER A 392 3.23 -14.80 23.68
N ASP A 393 2.69 -15.43 22.63
CA ASP A 393 3.49 -15.65 21.42
C ASP A 393 2.70 -15.40 20.12
N SER A 394 3.21 -14.51 19.27
CA SER A 394 2.77 -14.43 17.88
C SER A 394 2.99 -15.78 17.19
N VAL A 395 1.95 -16.27 16.50
CA VAL A 395 2.02 -17.41 15.57
C VAL A 395 3.26 -17.30 14.69
N TRP A 396 3.53 -16.09 14.21
CA TRP A 396 4.54 -15.84 13.21
C TRP A 396 5.96 -15.87 13.77
N ASN A 397 6.16 -15.57 15.05
CA ASN A 397 7.45 -15.75 15.72
C ASN A 397 7.85 -17.23 15.74
N ARG A 398 6.91 -18.12 16.09
CA ARG A 398 7.15 -19.57 16.08
C ARG A 398 7.40 -20.10 14.66
N VAL A 399 6.63 -19.61 13.70
CA VAL A 399 6.83 -19.92 12.27
C VAL A 399 8.21 -19.46 11.80
N SER A 400 8.65 -18.25 12.19
CA SER A 400 10.00 -17.74 11.85
C SER A 400 11.09 -18.61 12.46
N ALA A 401 10.97 -18.94 13.75
CA ALA A 401 11.96 -19.77 14.44
C ALA A 401 12.11 -21.16 13.80
N LYS A 402 11.00 -21.84 13.51
CA LYS A 402 10.99 -23.13 12.79
C LYS A 402 11.54 -23.02 11.38
N ARG A 403 11.22 -21.95 10.65
CA ARG A 403 11.78 -21.70 9.32
C ARG A 403 13.29 -21.55 9.39
N GLU A 404 13.79 -20.74 10.31
CA GLU A 404 15.22 -20.46 10.47
C GLU A 404 16.00 -21.71 10.90
N SER A 405 15.45 -22.54 11.79
CA SER A 405 16.07 -23.82 12.14
C SER A 405 16.16 -24.75 10.94
N ALA A 406 15.07 -24.90 10.18
CA ALA A 406 15.03 -25.75 8.99
C ALA A 406 15.98 -25.24 7.89
N LEU A 407 16.13 -23.92 7.73
CA LEU A 407 17.10 -23.32 6.82
C LEU A 407 18.54 -23.59 7.25
N LYS A 408 18.86 -23.45 8.54
CA LYS A 408 20.20 -23.75 9.07
C LYS A 408 20.57 -25.23 8.88
N GLU A 409 19.63 -26.14 9.12
CA GLU A 409 19.83 -27.57 8.88
C GLU A 409 20.06 -27.87 7.39
N PHE A 410 19.26 -27.26 6.51
CA PHE A 410 19.43 -27.40 5.06
C PHE A 410 20.78 -26.85 4.59
N GLU A 411 21.18 -25.67 5.07
CA GLU A 411 22.46 -25.04 4.71
C GLU A 411 23.67 -25.84 5.24
N ALA A 412 23.54 -26.49 6.40
CA ALA A 412 24.57 -27.42 6.90
C ALA A 412 24.70 -28.66 6.01
N ASP A 413 23.57 -29.25 5.55
CA ASP A 413 23.57 -30.39 4.62
C ASP A 413 24.15 -30.00 3.25
N THR A 414 23.78 -28.85 2.70
CA THR A 414 24.33 -28.38 1.41
C THR A 414 25.80 -28.07 1.51
N LYS A 415 26.25 -27.42 2.59
CA LYS A 415 27.68 -27.16 2.85
C LYS A 415 28.47 -28.47 2.98
N ALA A 416 27.96 -29.46 3.71
CA ALA A 416 28.62 -30.78 3.82
C ALA A 416 28.74 -31.47 2.45
N ARG A 417 27.70 -31.40 1.60
CA ARG A 417 27.76 -31.91 0.22
C ARG A 417 28.73 -31.13 -0.66
N GLN A 418 28.81 -29.81 -0.49
CA GLN A 418 29.77 -28.98 -1.21
C GLN A 418 31.20 -29.35 -0.78
N GLU A 419 31.50 -29.43 0.51
CA GLU A 419 32.82 -29.85 1.02
C GLU A 419 33.24 -31.22 0.48
N GLN A 420 32.31 -32.19 0.42
CA GLN A 420 32.57 -33.49 -0.21
C GLN A 420 32.89 -33.37 -1.72
N ARG A 421 32.16 -32.52 -2.45
CA ARG A 421 32.43 -32.24 -3.88
C ARG A 421 33.75 -31.49 -4.08
N HIS A 422 34.11 -30.59 -3.16
CA HIS A 422 35.38 -29.87 -3.17
C HIS A 422 36.55 -30.84 -2.91
N ALA A 423 36.41 -31.72 -1.92
CA ALA A 423 37.40 -32.76 -1.63
C ALA A 423 37.62 -33.69 -2.83
N SER A 424 36.55 -34.17 -3.47
CA SER A 424 36.67 -35.05 -4.65
C SER A 424 37.29 -34.32 -5.85
N ARG A 425 36.93 -33.05 -6.11
CA ARG A 425 37.56 -32.23 -7.15
C ARG A 425 39.05 -32.00 -6.89
N ARG A 426 39.43 -31.77 -5.63
CA ARG A 426 40.82 -31.62 -5.20
C ARG A 426 41.61 -32.91 -5.47
N GLU A 427 41.04 -34.07 -5.12
CA GLU A 427 41.64 -35.38 -5.43
C GLU A 427 41.77 -35.62 -6.94
N GLU A 428 40.75 -35.31 -7.74
CA GLU A 428 40.82 -35.40 -9.20
C GLU A 428 41.89 -34.48 -9.81
N ALA A 429 42.03 -33.25 -9.30
CA ALA A 429 43.05 -32.32 -9.77
C ALA A 429 44.46 -32.85 -9.49
N LEU A 430 44.68 -33.42 -8.30
CA LEU A 430 45.93 -34.09 -7.94
C LEU A 430 46.24 -35.26 -8.88
N LYS A 431 45.23 -36.09 -9.18
CA LYS A 431 45.39 -37.21 -10.11
C LYS A 431 45.71 -36.75 -11.55
N ARG A 432 45.04 -35.69 -12.04
CA ARG A 432 45.36 -35.10 -13.35
C ARG A 432 46.77 -34.53 -13.40
N ALA A 433 47.23 -33.93 -12.30
CA ALA A 433 48.59 -33.41 -12.17
C ALA A 433 49.63 -34.55 -12.20
N GLU A 434 49.37 -35.68 -11.54
CA GLU A 434 50.20 -36.89 -11.64
C GLU A 434 50.29 -37.40 -13.08
N GLU A 435 49.14 -37.55 -13.75
CA GLU A 435 49.08 -38.03 -15.14
C GLU A 435 49.76 -37.06 -16.14
N ALA A 436 49.72 -35.75 -15.87
CA ALA A 436 50.41 -34.76 -16.67
C ALA A 436 51.93 -34.84 -16.47
N ALA A 437 52.37 -35.00 -15.22
CA ALA A 437 53.78 -35.15 -14.87
C ALA A 437 54.38 -36.44 -15.48
N THR A 438 53.66 -37.57 -15.45
CA THR A 438 54.12 -38.82 -16.08
C THR A 438 54.25 -38.68 -17.59
N LYS A 439 53.25 -38.09 -18.26
CA LYS A 439 53.29 -37.83 -19.71
C LYS A 439 54.42 -36.87 -20.10
N GLU A 440 54.68 -35.83 -19.31
CA GLU A 440 55.78 -34.91 -19.60
C GLU A 440 57.14 -35.57 -19.38
N HIS A 441 57.28 -36.38 -18.33
CA HIS A 441 58.49 -37.16 -18.08
C HIS A 441 58.79 -38.10 -19.24
N GLU A 442 57.80 -38.87 -19.70
CA GLU A 442 57.92 -39.75 -20.86
C GLU A 442 58.33 -39.01 -22.14
N LYS A 443 57.79 -37.81 -22.36
CA LYS A 443 58.19 -36.97 -23.50
C LYS A 443 59.63 -36.48 -23.37
N ARG A 444 60.06 -36.08 -22.18
CA ARG A 444 61.43 -35.57 -21.92
C ARG A 444 62.48 -36.67 -21.97
N THR A 445 62.16 -37.87 -21.50
CA THR A 445 63.04 -39.05 -21.63
C THR A 445 63.16 -39.47 -23.08
N ALA A 446 62.06 -39.47 -23.85
CA ALA A 446 62.09 -39.73 -25.29
C ALA A 446 62.92 -38.70 -26.08
N ALA A 447 62.98 -37.45 -25.62
CA ALA A 447 63.77 -36.38 -26.23
C ALA A 447 65.27 -36.43 -25.87
N GLY A 448 65.72 -37.37 -25.04
CA GLY A 448 67.13 -37.48 -24.61
C GLY A 448 67.61 -36.33 -23.73
N SER A 449 66.70 -35.52 -23.17
CA SER A 449 67.05 -34.44 -22.24
C SER A 449 67.34 -35.01 -20.85
N ASN A 450 68.24 -34.36 -20.10
CA ASN A 450 68.54 -34.72 -18.72
C ASN A 450 67.34 -34.32 -17.82
N ALA A 451 66.34 -35.20 -17.74
CA ALA A 451 65.10 -34.93 -17.05
C ALA A 451 65.25 -35.08 -15.52
N PRO A 452 64.61 -34.21 -14.71
CA PRO A 452 64.50 -34.42 -13.27
C PRO A 452 63.75 -35.74 -12.97
N SER A 453 63.97 -36.30 -11.78
CA SER A 453 63.32 -37.55 -11.37
C SER A 453 61.80 -37.44 -11.49
N LEU A 454 61.13 -38.50 -11.98
CA LEU A 454 59.67 -38.56 -12.12
C LEU A 454 58.95 -38.15 -10.83
N GLU A 455 59.45 -38.58 -9.67
CA GLU A 455 58.89 -38.24 -8.36
C GLU A 455 58.95 -36.73 -8.07
N GLN A 456 60.04 -36.08 -8.46
CA GLN A 456 60.21 -34.63 -8.30
C GLN A 456 59.24 -33.87 -9.20
N MET A 457 59.03 -34.33 -10.44
CA MET A 457 58.03 -33.74 -11.33
C MET A 457 56.61 -33.93 -10.80
N ILE A 458 56.25 -35.14 -10.34
CA ILE A 458 54.93 -35.39 -9.74
C ILE A 458 54.69 -34.47 -8.53
N GLY A 459 55.69 -34.31 -7.65
CA GLY A 459 55.61 -33.44 -6.49
C GLY A 459 55.38 -31.98 -6.86
N GLN A 460 56.10 -31.47 -7.86
CA GLN A 460 55.94 -30.09 -8.36
C GLN A 460 54.54 -29.86 -8.96
N TYR A 461 54.13 -30.73 -9.89
CA TYR A 461 52.82 -30.62 -10.55
C TYR A 461 51.65 -30.69 -9.56
N LYS A 462 51.72 -31.58 -8.56
CA LYS A 462 50.71 -31.65 -7.49
C LYS A 462 50.66 -30.35 -6.67
N LYS A 463 51.83 -29.81 -6.31
CA LYS A 463 51.92 -28.57 -5.53
C LYS A 463 51.32 -27.40 -6.32
N ASP A 464 51.70 -27.26 -7.59
CA ASP A 464 51.18 -26.21 -8.47
C ASP A 464 49.66 -26.34 -8.66
N ALA A 465 49.15 -27.57 -8.83
CA ALA A 465 47.72 -27.82 -8.94
C ALA A 465 46.95 -27.46 -7.65
N LEU A 466 47.52 -27.74 -6.47
CA LEU A 466 46.94 -27.34 -5.19
C LEU A 466 46.94 -25.82 -5.02
N GLU A 467 48.06 -25.15 -5.32
CA GLU A 467 48.15 -23.69 -5.22
C GLU A 467 47.15 -23.00 -6.16
N GLN A 468 46.99 -23.49 -7.39
CA GLN A 468 45.98 -22.98 -8.32
C GLN A 468 44.55 -23.18 -7.80
N PHE A 469 44.26 -24.35 -7.22
CA PHE A 469 42.96 -24.63 -6.63
C PHE A 469 42.66 -23.72 -5.44
N GLU A 470 43.61 -23.54 -4.53
CA GLU A 470 43.48 -22.62 -3.38
C GLU A 470 43.32 -21.16 -3.81
N GLN A 471 44.02 -20.73 -4.87
CA GLN A 471 43.85 -19.38 -5.44
C GLN A 471 42.44 -19.18 -6.01
N GLN A 472 41.90 -20.18 -6.73
CA GLN A 472 40.53 -20.14 -7.24
C GLN A 472 39.50 -20.06 -6.10
N GLU A 473 39.67 -20.83 -5.03
CA GLU A 473 38.78 -20.76 -3.86
C GLU A 473 38.87 -19.41 -3.16
N LYS A 474 40.08 -18.85 -2.99
CA LYS A 474 40.25 -17.51 -2.43
C LYS A 474 39.61 -16.42 -3.29
N GLN A 475 39.68 -16.55 -4.62
CA GLN A 475 39.02 -15.63 -5.54
C GLN A 475 37.49 -15.70 -5.41
N LEU A 476 36.91 -16.90 -5.40
CA LEU A 476 35.47 -17.08 -5.22
C LEU A 476 34.99 -16.57 -3.85
N ALA A 477 35.75 -16.86 -2.78
CA ALA A 477 35.44 -16.35 -1.44
C ALA A 477 35.55 -14.81 -1.36
N ALA A 478 36.52 -14.20 -2.05
CA ALA A 478 36.65 -12.75 -2.13
C ALA A 478 35.51 -12.11 -2.93
N GLU A 479 35.07 -12.73 -4.02
CA GLU A 479 33.90 -12.29 -4.81
C GLU A 479 32.60 -12.37 -4.00
N GLU A 480 32.44 -13.40 -3.16
CA GLU A 480 31.30 -13.51 -2.24
C GLU A 480 31.34 -12.43 -1.14
N GLN A 481 32.52 -12.16 -0.57
CA GLN A 481 32.68 -11.11 0.45
C GLN A 481 32.49 -9.69 -0.09
N GLN A 482 32.79 -9.44 -1.38
CA GLN A 482 32.60 -8.13 -2.01
C GLN A 482 31.12 -7.77 -2.22
N LYS A 483 30.20 -8.73 -2.18
CA LYS A 483 28.76 -8.47 -2.28
C LYS A 483 28.22 -8.07 -0.90
N SER A 484 28.56 -6.87 -0.45
CA SER A 484 27.99 -6.31 0.76
C SER A 484 26.48 -6.19 0.62
N ARG A 485 25.76 -6.65 1.65
CA ARG A 485 24.31 -6.45 1.78
C ARG A 485 24.03 -4.95 1.73
N PRO A 486 23.02 -4.48 0.97
CA PRO A 486 22.66 -3.06 0.96
C PRO A 486 22.24 -2.59 2.36
N ASP A 487 22.65 -1.39 2.77
CA ASP A 487 22.40 -0.86 4.12
C ASP A 487 20.90 -0.75 4.44
N TRP A 488 20.08 -0.44 3.43
CA TRP A 488 18.63 -0.33 3.59
C TRP A 488 17.93 -1.68 3.74
N ALA A 489 18.60 -2.81 3.51
CA ALA A 489 17.98 -4.14 3.52
C ALA A 489 17.40 -4.54 4.89
N ASP A 490 17.94 -3.96 5.96
CA ASP A 490 17.52 -4.25 7.34
C ASP A 490 16.56 -3.20 7.91
N THR A 491 16.32 -2.10 7.18
CA THR A 491 15.34 -1.10 7.58
C THR A 491 13.93 -1.65 7.46
N ARG A 492 13.28 -1.92 8.60
CA ARG A 492 11.89 -2.43 8.69
C ARG A 492 10.95 -1.48 9.42
N GLU A 493 11.35 -0.22 9.57
CA GLU A 493 10.54 0.76 10.27
C GLU A 493 9.28 1.07 9.45
N ILE A 494 8.11 0.75 10.02
CA ILE A 494 6.82 0.99 9.39
C ILE A 494 6.12 2.10 10.18
N LYS A 495 5.83 3.21 9.52
CA LYS A 495 5.15 4.35 10.16
C LYS A 495 3.65 4.23 9.95
N MET A 496 2.88 4.27 11.03
CA MET A 496 1.43 4.19 11.02
C MET A 496 0.80 5.43 11.62
N PHE A 497 -0.01 6.15 10.84
CA PHE A 497 -0.67 7.37 11.27
C PHE A 497 -2.17 7.17 11.46
N TRP A 498 -2.71 7.69 12.56
CA TRP A 498 -4.08 7.44 13.03
C TRP A 498 -4.94 8.69 13.06
N ALA A 499 -6.17 8.63 12.52
CA ALA A 499 -7.12 9.72 12.69
C ALA A 499 -7.52 9.91 14.17
N ASP A 500 -7.58 8.81 14.93
CA ASP A 500 -7.74 8.79 16.39
C ASP A 500 -6.75 7.75 16.95
N LEU A 501 -5.85 8.19 17.83
CA LEU A 501 -4.83 7.30 18.41
C LEU A 501 -5.45 6.18 19.25
N ASN A 502 -6.64 6.38 19.81
CA ASN A 502 -7.34 5.34 20.57
C ASN A 502 -7.76 4.17 19.69
N ASP A 503 -7.95 4.39 18.40
CA ASP A 503 -8.31 3.32 17.47
C ASP A 503 -7.15 2.32 17.30
N GLY A 504 -5.91 2.71 17.59
CA GLY A 504 -4.76 1.80 17.66
C GLY A 504 -4.85 0.75 18.78
N LEU A 505 -5.68 0.99 19.80
CA LEU A 505 -5.90 0.07 20.93
C LEU A 505 -6.87 -1.08 20.59
N PHE A 506 -7.51 -1.06 19.42
CA PHE A 506 -8.34 -2.20 18.99
C PHE A 506 -7.52 -3.46 18.68
N ALA A 507 -6.22 -3.33 18.44
CA ALA A 507 -5.31 -4.45 18.35
C ALA A 507 -4.73 -4.76 19.73
N SER A 508 -4.62 -6.05 20.06
CA SER A 508 -4.05 -6.49 21.34
C SER A 508 -2.56 -6.18 21.44
N ALA A 509 -1.82 -6.31 20.33
CA ALA A 509 -0.39 -6.06 20.25
C ALA A 509 0.00 -5.57 18.84
N TRP A 510 1.12 -4.87 18.78
CA TRP A 510 1.77 -4.41 17.55
C TRP A 510 3.23 -4.89 17.53
N PRO A 511 3.80 -5.16 16.35
CA PRO A 511 5.22 -5.52 16.27
C PRO A 511 6.10 -4.29 16.57
N GLN A 512 7.28 -4.52 17.14
CA GLN A 512 8.15 -3.46 17.68
C GLN A 512 8.64 -2.43 16.66
N ASN A 513 8.65 -2.79 15.38
CA ASN A 513 9.09 -1.95 14.27
C ASN A 513 7.98 -1.04 13.72
N VAL A 514 6.77 -1.06 14.30
CA VAL A 514 5.69 -0.16 13.92
C VAL A 514 5.69 1.08 14.81
N ILE A 515 5.91 2.24 14.21
CA ILE A 515 5.88 3.53 14.89
C ILE A 515 4.52 4.17 14.67
N HIS A 516 3.83 4.49 15.76
CA HIS A 516 2.51 5.12 15.74
C HIS A 516 2.63 6.64 15.79
N GLY A 517 1.82 7.34 15.01
CA GLY A 517 1.69 8.80 15.07
C GLY A 517 0.26 9.27 14.82
N PRO A 518 -0.08 10.52 15.21
CA PRO A 518 -1.34 11.11 14.81
C PRO A 518 -1.32 11.40 13.30
N LEU A 519 -2.41 11.06 12.61
CA LEU A 519 -2.66 11.51 11.26
C LEU A 519 -2.99 13.00 11.36
N ALA A 520 -2.22 13.85 10.69
CA ALA A 520 -2.41 15.29 10.83
C ALA A 520 -3.89 15.67 10.56
N PRO A 521 -4.44 16.59 11.36
CA PRO A 521 -5.86 16.90 11.31
C PRO A 521 -6.26 17.41 9.93
N TYR A 522 -7.51 17.14 9.58
CA TYR A 522 -8.15 17.54 8.34
C TYR A 522 -8.16 19.05 8.14
N GLY A 523 -7.11 19.61 7.59
CA GLY A 523 -7.13 21.01 7.20
C GLY A 523 -5.76 21.65 7.09
N VAL A 524 -5.52 22.19 5.90
CA VAL A 524 -4.48 23.18 5.60
C VAL A 524 -3.07 22.58 5.52
N ALA A 525 -2.85 21.85 4.43
CA ALA A 525 -1.58 22.00 3.74
C ALA A 525 -1.41 23.49 3.38
N LYS A 526 -0.54 24.18 4.10
CA LYS A 526 0.10 25.36 3.52
C LYS A 526 0.99 24.79 2.42
N ALA A 527 0.55 24.88 1.17
CA ALA A 527 1.49 24.70 0.08
C ALA A 527 2.54 25.80 0.27
N LEU A 528 3.73 25.44 0.76
CA LEU A 528 4.88 26.32 0.67
C LEU A 528 5.13 26.47 -0.82
N VAL A 529 4.72 27.61 -1.35
CA VAL A 529 5.13 28.02 -2.69
C VAL A 529 6.43 28.76 -2.45
N ARG A 530 7.55 28.21 -2.92
CA ARG A 530 8.76 29.01 -3.11
C ARG A 530 8.44 29.97 -4.24
N GLU A 531 8.03 31.18 -3.90
CA GLU A 531 7.95 32.26 -4.87
C GLU A 531 9.35 32.85 -4.97
N THR A 532 9.98 32.72 -6.14
CA THR A 532 11.18 33.50 -6.44
C THR A 532 10.77 34.97 -6.58
N GLU A 533 11.46 35.88 -5.87
CA GLU A 533 11.13 37.31 -5.78
C GLU A 533 11.06 38.04 -7.14
N ASP A 534 11.57 37.42 -8.22
CA ASP A 534 11.61 37.96 -9.60
C ASP A 534 10.24 38.35 -10.17
N ARG A 535 9.12 38.00 -9.53
CA ARG A 535 7.76 38.40 -9.97
C ARG A 535 7.09 39.47 -9.12
N VAL A 536 7.63 39.82 -7.97
CA VAL A 536 6.98 40.78 -7.04
C VAL A 536 7.53 42.20 -7.20
N ILE A 537 8.64 42.39 -7.93
CA ILE A 537 9.32 43.69 -8.11
C ILE A 537 9.14 44.24 -9.54
N GLU A 538 7.95 44.15 -10.13
CA GLU A 538 7.63 44.79 -11.43
C GLU A 538 6.72 46.03 -11.30
N GLU A 539 6.40 46.50 -10.09
CA GLU A 539 5.54 47.67 -9.85
C GLU A 539 6.09 48.71 -8.84
N LEU A 540 7.41 48.75 -8.60
CA LEU A 540 8.02 49.86 -7.86
C LEU A 540 9.10 50.52 -8.70
N ASP A 541 8.70 51.63 -9.32
CA ASP A 541 9.58 52.60 -9.96
C ASP A 541 10.51 53.27 -8.92
N ASP A 542 11.67 53.67 -9.45
CA ASP A 542 12.56 54.74 -9.02
C ASP A 542 13.77 54.44 -8.11
N GLU A 543 14.93 54.53 -8.76
CA GLU A 543 16.20 55.11 -8.33
C GLU A 543 16.68 54.87 -6.89
N ALA A 544 17.61 53.91 -6.71
CA ALA A 544 18.92 54.14 -6.08
C ALA A 544 19.63 52.81 -5.74
N ASP A 545 20.95 52.83 -5.94
CA ASP A 545 21.98 51.93 -5.42
C ASP A 545 22.13 50.51 -5.98
N ALA A 546 23.16 50.38 -6.83
CA ALA A 546 23.74 49.16 -7.37
C ALA A 546 24.59 48.38 -6.35
N GLY A 547 23.99 47.99 -5.22
CA GLY A 547 24.58 47.01 -4.31
C GLY A 547 24.15 45.59 -4.69
N GLU A 548 25.10 44.65 -4.78
CA GLU A 548 24.85 43.22 -5.02
C GLU A 548 23.81 42.66 -4.03
N ARG A 549 22.54 42.60 -4.44
CA ARG A 549 21.48 41.97 -3.67
C ARG A 549 21.54 40.47 -3.92
N THR A 550 22.00 39.72 -2.92
CA THR A 550 21.78 38.27 -2.88
C THR A 550 20.27 38.02 -2.86
N PRO A 551 19.71 37.21 -3.79
CA PRO A 551 18.28 36.93 -3.81
C PRO A 551 17.87 36.30 -2.48
N ARG A 552 16.93 36.93 -1.77
CA ARG A 552 16.38 36.37 -0.52
C ARG A 552 15.18 35.52 -0.89
N THR A 553 15.29 34.21 -0.71
CA THR A 553 14.16 33.32 -0.93
C THR A 553 13.18 33.47 0.23
N LEU A 554 12.01 34.07 0.00
CA LEU A 554 10.94 34.15 0.99
C LEU A 554 9.91 33.05 0.72
N GLU A 555 9.67 32.19 1.71
CA GLU A 555 8.64 31.15 1.64
C GLU A 555 7.27 31.75 1.99
N VAL A 556 6.47 32.06 0.97
CA VAL A 556 5.16 32.68 1.15
C VAL A 556 4.05 31.63 1.16
N VAL A 557 3.22 31.66 2.20
CA VAL A 557 2.09 30.74 2.37
C VAL A 557 0.88 31.26 1.62
N THR A 558 0.63 30.75 0.41
CA THR A 558 -0.52 31.18 -0.41
C THR A 558 -1.69 30.17 -0.30
N SER A 559 -2.74 30.57 0.43
CA SER A 559 -4.09 30.01 0.49
C SER A 559 -4.40 28.83 1.45
N LYS A 560 -5.57 28.93 2.10
CA LYS A 560 -6.22 27.91 2.93
C LYS A 560 -7.13 27.04 2.04
N SER A 561 -6.66 25.91 1.53
CA SER A 561 -7.53 24.91 0.91
C SER A 561 -7.67 23.68 1.81
N VAL A 562 -8.90 23.34 2.19
CA VAL A 562 -9.24 22.31 3.18
C VAL A 562 -9.25 20.93 2.54
N HIS A 563 -8.09 20.31 2.30
CA HIS A 563 -7.99 18.89 1.90
C HIS A 563 -6.90 18.18 2.73
N VAL A 564 -7.17 16.89 3.01
CA VAL A 564 -6.46 15.95 3.91
C VAL A 564 -4.94 15.99 3.74
N ILE A 565 -4.15 16.26 4.81
CA ILE A 565 -2.69 15.94 4.93
C ILE A 565 -2.43 15.17 6.23
N GLY A 566 -1.47 14.23 6.17
CA GLY A 566 -0.72 13.70 7.30
C GLY A 566 0.76 13.82 6.96
N SER A 567 1.52 14.60 7.72
CA SER A 567 2.99 14.56 7.84
C SER A 567 3.35 14.74 9.31
N GLY A 568 4.42 14.07 9.72
CA GLY A 568 4.88 13.91 11.10
C GLY A 568 5.82 15.02 11.59
N LEU A 569 6.38 14.78 12.77
CA LEU A 569 6.91 15.75 13.74
C LEU A 569 8.26 16.43 13.41
N GLU A 570 8.87 16.18 12.25
CA GLU A 570 10.18 16.76 11.89
C GLU A 570 10.10 18.01 10.98
N ASP A 571 8.89 18.46 10.62
CA ASP A 571 8.62 19.60 9.71
C ASP A 571 8.88 21.01 10.33
N GLY A 572 9.79 21.14 11.31
CA GLY A 572 10.32 22.43 11.76
C GLY A 572 9.36 23.36 12.52
N TRP A 573 8.28 22.84 13.12
CA TRP A 573 7.24 23.64 13.77
C TRP A 573 7.31 23.76 15.31
N LEU A 574 8.30 23.16 15.97
CA LEU A 574 8.60 23.40 17.39
C LEU A 574 10.04 23.89 17.57
N PRO A 575 10.30 24.96 18.35
CA PRO A 575 11.67 25.31 18.75
C PRO A 575 12.30 24.14 19.51
N SER A 576 13.56 23.82 19.21
CA SER A 576 14.35 22.76 19.85
C SER A 576 14.42 22.86 21.39
N GLU A 577 14.08 24.01 21.95
CA GLU A 577 14.05 24.29 23.39
C GLU A 577 12.95 23.53 24.14
N LEU A 578 11.87 23.11 23.47
CA LEU A 578 10.78 22.34 24.10
C LEU A 578 11.04 20.82 24.14
N ASN A 579 12.10 20.33 23.50
CA ASN A 579 12.46 18.91 23.48
C ASN A 579 13.32 18.44 24.68
N THR A 580 13.49 19.28 25.71
CA THR A 580 14.25 18.91 26.93
C THR A 580 13.38 18.45 28.10
N ILE A 581 12.08 18.19 27.90
CA ILE A 581 11.22 17.58 28.92
C ILE A 581 11.13 16.05 28.74
N HIS A 582 12.29 15.42 28.59
CA HIS A 582 12.47 14.03 29.00
C HIS A 582 13.42 14.02 30.20
N LYS A 583 12.92 14.48 31.35
CA LYS A 583 13.35 13.88 32.61
C LYS A 583 12.60 12.57 32.71
N GLU A 584 13.35 11.48 32.86
CA GLU A 584 12.82 10.17 33.26
C GLU A 584 11.77 10.36 34.37
N PRO A 585 10.59 9.73 34.30
CA PRO A 585 9.68 9.76 35.43
C PRO A 585 10.40 9.15 36.63
N ALA A 586 10.42 9.87 37.75
CA ALA A 586 10.98 9.36 39.00
C ALA A 586 10.39 7.98 39.30
N PRO A 587 11.19 6.99 39.71
CA PRO A 587 10.69 5.66 40.05
C PRO A 587 9.58 5.80 41.10
N TRP A 588 8.44 5.17 40.80
CA TRP A 588 7.28 5.16 41.68
C TRP A 588 7.69 4.64 43.07
N SER A 589 7.77 5.57 44.02
CA SER A 589 8.02 5.25 45.42
C SER A 589 6.67 4.91 46.07
N PRO A 590 6.51 3.76 46.75
CA PRO A 590 5.28 3.47 47.47
C PRO A 590 5.07 4.50 48.58
N ARG A 591 3.81 4.92 48.77
CA ARG A 591 3.39 5.79 49.88
C ARG A 591 3.87 5.21 51.22
N PRO A 592 4.40 6.02 52.14
CA PRO A 592 4.62 5.57 53.50
C PRO A 592 3.26 5.25 54.14
N ALA A 593 3.24 4.16 54.89
CA ALA A 593 2.10 3.79 55.72
C ALA A 593 1.95 4.82 56.85
N ASP A 594 0.86 5.58 56.84
CA ASP A 594 0.48 6.39 57.97
C ASP A 594 0.02 5.46 59.10
N GLN A 595 0.87 5.38 60.13
CA GLN A 595 0.50 4.92 61.46
C GLN A 595 -0.12 6.08 62.25
N ASP A 596 -0.97 5.67 63.19
CA ASP A 596 -1.57 6.45 64.29
C ASP A 596 -2.72 7.41 63.90
N GLY A 597 -3.84 7.47 64.61
CA GLY A 597 -4.21 6.87 65.87
C GLY A 597 -5.63 7.28 66.26
N THR A 598 -6.19 6.49 67.15
CA THR A 598 -7.40 6.69 67.99
C THR A 598 -7.72 8.13 68.40
N LEU A 599 -9.01 8.52 68.34
CA LEU A 599 -9.77 9.10 69.48
C LEU A 599 -11.27 9.33 69.18
N ALA A 600 -12.08 8.72 70.05
CA ALA A 600 -13.39 9.06 70.63
C ALA A 600 -14.33 10.13 70.01
N GLN A 601 -15.55 9.67 69.68
CA GLN A 601 -16.85 10.00 70.31
C GLN A 601 -17.36 11.47 70.31
N GLN A 602 -18.48 11.75 69.60
CA GLN A 602 -19.72 12.35 70.15
C GLN A 602 -20.82 12.67 69.10
N SER A 603 -22.05 12.24 69.44
CA SER A 603 -23.41 12.81 69.22
C SER A 603 -23.96 13.28 67.84
N ALA A 604 -25.18 12.80 67.60
CA ALA A 604 -26.23 13.03 66.57
C ALA A 604 -26.78 14.49 66.45
N PRO A 605 -27.93 14.77 65.78
CA PRO A 605 -28.43 14.45 64.42
C PRO A 605 -28.94 15.69 63.61
N ASP A 606 -29.50 15.42 62.43
CA ASP A 606 -30.55 16.15 61.68
C ASP A 606 -30.22 17.29 60.68
N ALA A 607 -31.00 17.20 59.58
CA ALA A 607 -31.58 18.25 58.74
C ALA A 607 -30.87 18.68 57.42
N ALA A 608 -31.54 18.30 56.33
CA ALA A 608 -32.15 19.21 55.35
C ALA A 608 -31.32 19.75 54.14
N THR A 609 -31.78 19.30 52.96
CA THR A 609 -32.10 20.09 51.74
C THR A 609 -30.97 20.76 50.95
N ALA A 610 -30.78 20.33 49.69
CA ALA A 610 -30.78 21.22 48.51
C ALA A 610 -30.47 20.43 47.21
N GLU A 611 -31.42 20.38 46.29
CA GLU A 611 -31.13 20.28 44.85
C GLU A 611 -30.56 21.62 44.34
N PRO A 612 -29.93 21.68 43.14
CA PRO A 612 -30.75 21.95 41.95
C PRO A 612 -30.31 21.27 40.64
N ALA A 613 -31.34 20.88 39.87
CA ALA A 613 -31.56 21.07 38.43
C ALA A 613 -30.40 21.38 37.46
N ALA A 614 -30.32 20.60 36.37
CA ALA A 614 -29.87 21.06 35.05
C ALA A 614 -30.44 20.18 33.91
N ASP A 615 -31.48 20.71 33.27
CA ASP A 615 -31.86 20.68 31.84
C ASP A 615 -31.45 19.49 30.93
N GLN A 616 -32.43 18.62 30.65
CA GLN A 616 -32.46 17.83 29.41
C GLN A 616 -33.22 18.60 28.33
N GLN A 617 -32.51 19.01 27.28
CA GLN A 617 -33.11 19.53 26.04
C GLN A 617 -33.61 18.37 25.18
N ASP A 618 -34.92 18.30 25.05
CA ASP A 618 -35.67 17.32 24.29
C ASP A 618 -35.74 17.76 22.80
N PHE A 619 -35.01 17.08 21.91
CA PHE A 619 -35.10 17.30 20.46
C PHE A 619 -36.22 16.43 19.87
N GLY A 620 -37.46 16.92 19.98
CA GLY A 620 -38.63 16.36 19.30
C GLY A 620 -38.55 16.55 17.79
N VAL A 621 -38.17 15.51 17.05
CA VAL A 621 -38.31 15.44 15.59
C VAL A 621 -39.67 14.84 15.24
N TYR A 622 -40.61 15.71 14.87
CA TYR A 622 -41.87 15.32 14.24
C TYR A 622 -41.60 14.66 12.88
N TYR A 623 -42.00 13.39 12.72
CA TYR A 623 -42.10 12.76 11.41
C TYR A 623 -43.53 12.93 10.88
N GLU A 624 -43.70 13.80 9.89
CA GLU A 624 -44.86 13.73 9.01
C GLU A 624 -44.77 12.48 8.13
N GLU A 625 -45.80 11.64 8.17
CA GLU A 625 -45.90 10.47 7.29
C GLU A 625 -46.09 10.90 5.82
N PRO A 626 -45.23 10.47 4.88
CA PRO A 626 -45.45 10.76 3.48
C PRO A 626 -46.64 9.96 2.95
N LYS A 627 -47.65 10.70 2.47
CA LYS A 627 -48.82 10.17 1.74
C LYS A 627 -48.35 9.21 0.64
N LYS A 628 -48.76 7.94 0.76
CA LYS A 628 -48.49 6.88 -0.22
C LYS A 628 -49.12 7.23 -1.56
N GLY A 629 -48.28 7.51 -2.57
CA GLY A 629 -48.71 7.76 -3.94
C GLY A 629 -49.37 6.55 -4.60
N MET A 630 -50.31 6.85 -5.50
CA MET A 630 -51.17 5.94 -6.26
C MET A 630 -50.44 4.79 -6.99
N TRP A 631 -49.13 4.93 -7.22
CA TRP A 631 -48.28 3.95 -7.89
C TRP A 631 -47.89 2.73 -7.02
N ALA A 632 -48.13 2.76 -5.71
CA ALA A 632 -47.91 1.61 -4.83
C ALA A 632 -49.00 0.52 -4.93
N ARG A 633 -50.12 0.77 -5.63
CA ARG A 633 -51.24 -0.18 -5.78
C ARG A 633 -51.20 -1.05 -7.05
N VAL A 634 -50.29 -0.81 -8.01
CA VAL A 634 -50.35 -1.46 -9.34
C VAL A 634 -49.35 -2.61 -9.53
N ARG A 635 -48.42 -2.85 -8.60
CA ARG A 635 -47.43 -3.94 -8.72
C ARG A 635 -47.85 -5.32 -8.16
N GLY A 636 -49.15 -5.52 -7.92
CA GLY A 636 -49.70 -6.80 -7.46
C GLY A 636 -50.37 -7.67 -8.53
N MET A 637 -50.39 -7.26 -9.81
CA MET A 637 -51.27 -7.88 -10.82
C MET A 637 -50.60 -8.62 -11.99
N PHE A 638 -49.26 -8.75 -12.01
CA PHE A 638 -48.59 -9.64 -12.97
C PHE A 638 -47.49 -10.41 -12.25
N GLY A 639 -47.81 -11.64 -11.83
CA GLY A 639 -46.87 -12.57 -11.23
C GLY A 639 -46.31 -13.56 -12.25
N ARG A 640 -45.02 -13.88 -12.13
CA ARG A 640 -44.44 -15.21 -11.92
C ARG A 640 -42.92 -15.09 -11.92
#